data_AF-A0A7C2F2A2-F1
#
_entry.id   AF-A0A7C2F2A2-F1
#
_cell.length_a   1.000
_cell.length_b   1.000
_cell.length_c   1.000
_cell.angle_alpha   90.00
_cell.angle_beta   90.00
_cell.angle_gamma   90.00
#
_symmetry.space_group_name_H-M   'P 1'
#
loop_
_entity.id
_entity.type
_entity.pdbx_description
1 polymer ?
#
loop_
_entity_poly.entity_id
_entity_poly.type
_entity_poly.pdbx_seq_one_letter_code
_entity_poly.pdbx_strand_id
1 'polypeptide(L)'
;FPLVIGAYLLHLYVSRRAVLRGQRRGLAVFAIATLIAVSPLALYAVQRPEIFLRRAEAASVLQDIVEDGSCRPLLENARKSLLMYNHQGDPRPRHNLPDEPMLDGMTAVFFGLGLGYSVLRWRHERYFLLAAWLLLGLLPGILSLADSNPHSLRTLGNVPPVFLLVTAFWNLAWGAYEPFFRGSSRRYLSAVVALPLIVSLGTNFYVYFHRQASNESVYYDFDPAQTAAGRLVKERGADSLVLVSHELTNHADLKFLPYEVPFTVLDLNTHVPLRGTVTQGVIYVLEWSHVQLIPRLQALYPQGEYVEHVDRYGRTMFYTYAVSREQLASAQGLTAEYFENSDFEEPVALERVERRIELSAEEPPLGAPFSARWHGSLYVPEYGEYTFVLESSGWASLRVGQTLELEAVGGRRAAGAQLPAGFHLIEVEALRQQPGLLRLSWVRPDGTEEVIPGDLLYVKDLYRHGLLGMYRRGTSWEGEPEVVQLDSFVAPNDVLPSPFSVEWFGQIYVPVGGTYVFGTISDDGSYLYLDGQLVVDNGGHHGDVYLEGQITLEEGFHDISLRYFQDGGGRKIELYWTPPGGTRGQVPQEQLFPPGSDLILPPPPTTPVSAPTPSETMRQLGQATFVQAWGSHGDGPGQFNEPRGVTVSLEGVVYVADTGNGRVQVFDSEGGFLREFGGNLLEQPNDLAVSRDGRVYVVDVERDRVFVFSAEGQLERRWGDEWALFDPRGVEVDKEGNVYVANTGGDVVLKMSPQGAVLQSYGSTGSGPGSLNQPTDVAVDDQGNLYAVDTENRRVQVLDAEGRYLREWPISTANTLDGPHIAAGLDGLLYLTDPEMAKVLVYDPYGRLVTSWGERGSLEGQFNKPIGIGFDQRTSVYVADTYNHRVQKYTVSR
;
A
#
# COMPACT_ATOMS: atom_id res chain seq x y z
N PHE A 1 -4.84 -5.70 31.69
CA PHE A 1 -5.34 -6.41 32.89
C PHE A 1 -4.84 -7.86 33.03
N PRO A 2 -4.91 -8.74 32.02
CA PRO A 2 -4.42 -10.12 32.16
C PRO A 2 -2.96 -10.22 32.60
N LEU A 3 -2.08 -9.37 32.02
CA LEU A 3 -0.67 -9.26 32.42
C LEU A 3 -0.50 -8.88 33.90
N VAL A 4 -1.32 -7.95 34.41
CA VAL A 4 -1.30 -7.53 35.82
C VAL A 4 -1.63 -8.70 36.74
N ILE A 5 -2.69 -9.45 36.40
CA ILE A 5 -3.11 -10.62 37.16
C ILE A 5 -2.05 -11.72 37.08
N GLY A 6 -1.48 -11.97 35.89
CA GLY A 6 -0.40 -12.93 35.69
C GLY A 6 0.83 -12.61 36.53
N ALA A 7 1.29 -11.36 36.50
CA ALA A 7 2.40 -10.89 37.32
C ALA A 7 2.11 -11.03 38.82
N TYR A 8 0.89 -10.73 39.24
CA TYR A 8 0.45 -10.88 40.64
C TYR A 8 0.44 -12.35 41.09
N LEU A 9 -0.10 -13.26 40.27
CA LEU A 9 -0.13 -14.68 40.56
C LEU A 9 1.28 -15.28 40.58
N LEU A 10 2.16 -14.87 39.65
CA LEU A 10 3.57 -15.25 39.65
C LEU A 10 4.27 -14.76 40.91
N HIS A 11 4.03 -13.50 41.31
CA HIS A 11 4.54 -12.96 42.56
C HIS A 11 4.09 -13.79 43.76
N LEU A 12 2.79 -14.10 43.88
CA LEU A 12 2.27 -14.95 44.96
C LEU A 12 2.88 -16.36 44.93
N TYR A 13 3.14 -16.92 43.74
CA TYR A 13 3.78 -18.22 43.58
C TYR A 13 5.23 -18.20 44.08
N VAL A 14 5.93 -17.09 43.93
CA VAL A 14 7.32 -16.94 44.41
C VAL A 14 7.36 -16.56 45.88
N SER A 15 6.55 -15.59 46.33
CA SER A 15 6.65 -14.98 47.66
C SER A 15 5.80 -15.69 48.71
N ARG A 16 4.65 -16.28 48.35
CA ARG A 16 3.68 -16.87 49.29
C ARG A 16 2.94 -18.10 48.75
N ARG A 17 3.69 -19.16 48.39
CA ARG A 17 3.12 -20.45 47.90
C ARG A 17 1.98 -21.01 48.75
N ALA A 18 2.03 -20.83 50.07
CA ALA A 18 1.00 -21.33 50.98
C ALA A 18 -0.37 -20.66 50.77
N VAL A 19 -0.39 -19.35 50.49
CA VAL A 19 -1.62 -18.60 50.19
C VAL A 19 -2.28 -19.12 48.92
N LEU A 20 -1.47 -19.36 47.89
CA LEU A 20 -1.92 -19.90 46.60
C LEU A 20 -2.52 -21.31 46.74
N ARG A 21 -1.92 -22.16 47.60
CA ARG A 21 -2.48 -23.49 47.93
C ARG A 21 -3.84 -23.39 48.62
N GLY A 22 -4.01 -22.43 49.53
CA GLY A 22 -5.27 -22.21 50.23
C GLY A 22 -6.41 -21.71 49.32
N GLN A 23 -6.05 -21.01 48.23
CA GLN A 23 -7.00 -20.39 47.30
C GLN A 23 -7.27 -21.20 46.02
N ARG A 24 -6.78 -22.44 45.92
CA ARG A 24 -6.91 -23.28 44.69
C ARG A 24 -8.33 -23.39 44.17
N ARG A 25 -9.32 -23.54 45.06
CA ARG A 25 -10.74 -23.63 44.67
C ARG A 25 -11.24 -22.30 44.09
N GLY A 26 -10.90 -21.17 44.73
CA GLY A 26 -11.25 -19.84 44.23
C GLY A 26 -10.60 -19.54 42.88
N LEU A 27 -9.33 -19.90 42.71
CA LEU A 27 -8.61 -19.77 41.44
C LEU A 27 -9.22 -20.64 40.33
N ALA A 28 -9.64 -21.87 40.65
CA ALA A 28 -10.33 -22.73 39.69
C ALA A 28 -11.69 -22.14 39.27
N VAL A 29 -12.48 -21.64 40.23
CA VAL A 29 -13.75 -20.97 39.95
C VAL A 29 -13.53 -19.71 39.10
N PHE A 30 -12.53 -18.89 39.44
CA PHE A 30 -12.17 -17.71 38.66
C PHE A 30 -11.72 -18.07 37.24
N ALA A 31 -10.91 -19.12 37.07
CA ALA A 31 -10.46 -19.58 35.77
C ALA A 31 -11.64 -20.08 34.92
N ILE A 32 -12.56 -20.87 35.49
CA ILE A 32 -13.77 -21.33 34.80
C ILE A 32 -14.67 -20.15 34.42
N ALA A 33 -14.91 -19.22 35.34
CA ALA A 33 -15.71 -18.02 35.06
C ALA A 33 -15.08 -17.15 33.97
N THR A 34 -13.75 -16.98 33.99
CA THR A 34 -13.01 -16.27 32.95
C THR A 34 -13.13 -16.99 31.62
N LEU A 35 -12.99 -18.32 31.60
CA LEU A 35 -13.09 -19.12 30.39
C LEU A 35 -14.50 -19.07 29.79
N ILE A 36 -15.56 -19.09 30.61
CA ILE A 36 -16.94 -18.89 30.17
C ILE A 36 -17.17 -17.47 29.64
N ALA A 37 -16.62 -16.45 30.31
CA ALA A 37 -16.79 -15.05 29.91
C ALA A 37 -16.05 -14.73 28.60
N VAL A 38 -14.88 -15.34 28.41
CA VAL A 38 -14.00 -15.09 27.25
C VAL A 38 -14.30 -16.05 26.09
N SER A 39 -14.93 -17.21 26.33
CA SER A 39 -15.15 -18.21 25.28
C SER A 39 -15.89 -17.71 24.05
N PRO A 40 -16.91 -16.82 24.11
CA PRO A 40 -17.54 -16.32 22.89
C PRO A 40 -16.58 -15.47 22.06
N LEU A 41 -15.75 -14.64 22.72
CA LEU A 41 -14.76 -13.81 22.07
C LEU A 41 -13.59 -14.65 21.53
N ALA A 42 -13.13 -15.64 22.30
CA ALA A 42 -12.09 -16.56 21.87
C ALA A 42 -12.56 -17.42 20.68
N LEU A 43 -13.81 -17.88 20.70
CA LEU A 43 -14.41 -18.60 19.57
C LEU A 43 -14.50 -17.70 18.34
N TYR A 44 -14.91 -16.44 18.50
CA TYR A 44 -14.91 -15.47 17.42
C TYR A 44 -13.50 -15.21 16.88
N ALA A 45 -12.51 -15.02 17.76
CA ALA A 45 -11.11 -14.83 17.39
C ALA A 45 -10.54 -16.05 16.64
N VAL A 46 -10.93 -17.28 17.02
CA VAL A 46 -10.51 -18.50 16.32
C VAL A 46 -11.24 -18.68 14.98
N GLN A 47 -12.52 -18.33 14.91
CA GLN A 47 -13.34 -18.49 13.68
C GLN A 47 -13.10 -17.38 12.65
N ARG A 48 -12.66 -16.21 13.10
CA ARG A 48 -12.45 -14.98 12.32
C ARG A 48 -11.16 -14.27 12.76
N PRO A 49 -10.00 -14.94 12.70
CA PRO A 49 -8.73 -14.39 13.20
C PRO A 49 -8.36 -13.09 12.50
N GLU A 50 -8.51 -13.03 11.18
CA GLU A 50 -8.23 -11.82 10.40
C GLU A 50 -9.08 -10.62 10.85
N ILE A 51 -10.39 -10.81 11.03
CA ILE A 51 -11.29 -9.72 11.45
C ILE A 51 -10.99 -9.29 12.89
N PHE A 52 -10.66 -10.25 13.76
CA PHE A 52 -10.37 -10.00 15.17
C PHE A 52 -9.05 -9.26 15.37
N LEU A 53 -7.99 -9.66 14.65
CA LEU A 53 -6.65 -9.10 14.78
C LEU A 53 -6.42 -7.84 13.95
N ARG A 54 -7.12 -7.64 12.83
CA ARG A 54 -6.93 -6.47 11.95
C ARG A 54 -7.04 -5.14 12.69
N ARG A 55 -7.95 -5.00 13.67
CA ARG A 55 -8.03 -3.77 14.50
C ARG A 55 -6.85 -3.60 15.44
N ALA A 56 -6.31 -4.71 15.96
CA ALA A 56 -5.13 -4.68 16.81
C ALA A 56 -3.89 -4.34 15.98
N GLU A 57 -3.76 -4.92 14.78
CA GLU A 57 -2.72 -4.61 13.80
C GLU A 57 -2.76 -3.13 13.40
N ALA A 58 -3.91 -2.63 12.94
CA ALA A 58 -4.12 -1.24 12.54
C ALA A 58 -4.00 -0.22 13.70
N ALA A 59 -3.93 -0.69 14.95
CA ALA A 59 -3.78 0.15 16.14
C ALA A 59 -2.45 -0.08 16.86
N SER A 60 -1.54 -0.86 16.28
CA SER A 60 -0.29 -1.31 16.91
C SER A 60 0.89 -0.45 16.47
N VAL A 61 1.69 0.00 17.42
CA VAL A 61 2.98 0.67 17.15
C VAL A 61 3.95 -0.24 16.39
N LEU A 62 3.71 -1.55 16.36
CA LEU A 62 4.55 -2.49 15.64
C LEU A 62 4.53 -2.22 14.13
N GLN A 63 3.41 -1.74 13.58
CA GLN A 63 3.35 -1.31 12.18
C GLN A 63 4.27 -0.11 11.96
N ASP A 64 4.16 0.91 12.82
CA ASP A 64 5.03 2.09 12.75
C ASP A 64 6.52 1.73 12.90
N ILE A 65 6.88 0.71 13.70
CA ILE A 65 8.27 0.22 13.83
C ILE A 65 8.77 -0.43 12.54
N VAL A 66 7.90 -1.21 11.89
CA VAL A 66 8.22 -1.86 10.60
C VAL A 66 8.35 -0.81 9.51
N GLU A 67 7.43 0.16 9.47
CA GLU A 67 7.43 1.28 8.51
C GLU A 67 8.64 2.21 8.69
N ASP A 68 9.00 2.56 9.94
CA ASP A 68 10.17 3.42 10.26
C ASP A 68 11.51 2.65 10.18
N GLY A 69 11.47 1.31 10.14
CA GLY A 69 12.66 0.47 10.20
C GLY A 69 13.45 0.58 11.51
N SER A 70 12.85 1.14 12.58
CA SER A 70 13.54 1.40 13.84
C SER A 70 12.60 1.31 15.07
N CYS A 71 13.18 1.10 16.26
CA CYS A 71 12.43 1.10 17.52
C CYS A 71 12.08 2.51 18.03
N ARG A 72 12.37 3.57 17.26
CA ARG A 72 12.12 4.96 17.65
C ARG A 72 10.64 5.23 17.96
N PRO A 73 9.64 4.76 17.19
CA PRO A 73 8.23 4.99 17.50
C PRO A 73 7.83 4.46 18.88
N LEU A 74 8.32 3.26 19.24
CA LEU A 74 8.08 2.65 20.55
C LEU A 74 8.71 3.47 21.69
N LEU A 75 9.97 3.90 21.52
CA LEU A 75 10.69 4.69 22.52
C LEU A 75 10.04 6.07 22.72
N GLU A 76 9.63 6.71 21.64
CA GLU A 76 8.89 7.97 21.70
C GLU A 76 7.54 7.80 22.39
N ASN A 77 6.80 6.73 22.10
CA ASN A 77 5.54 6.43 22.78
C ASN A 77 5.71 6.14 24.27
N ALA A 78 6.76 5.42 24.65
CA ALA A 78 7.13 5.23 26.05
C ALA A 78 7.45 6.57 26.73
N ARG A 79 8.26 7.42 26.09
CA ARG A 79 8.59 8.77 26.60
C ARG A 79 7.34 9.62 26.77
N LYS A 80 6.50 9.73 25.73
CA LYS A 80 5.21 10.46 25.74
C LYS A 80 4.32 9.95 26.88
N SER A 81 4.29 8.64 27.12
CA SER A 81 3.51 8.05 28.21
C SER A 81 4.06 8.38 29.60
N LEU A 82 5.38 8.51 29.77
CA LEU A 82 5.97 8.88 31.07
C LEU A 82 5.88 10.38 31.36
N LEU A 83 5.94 11.23 30.33
CA LEU A 83 5.85 12.69 30.48
C LEU A 83 4.55 13.15 31.15
N MET A 84 3.45 12.39 31.06
CA MET A 84 2.19 12.74 31.73
C MET A 84 2.32 12.86 33.26
N TYR A 85 3.31 12.18 33.88
CA TYR A 85 3.56 12.22 35.32
C TYR A 85 4.62 13.27 35.71
N ASN A 86 5.09 14.08 34.77
CA ASN A 86 6.02 15.16 35.03
C ASN A 86 5.34 16.32 35.77
N HIS A 87 6.09 17.05 36.59
CA HIS A 87 5.66 18.28 37.24
C HIS A 87 5.36 19.43 36.26
N GLN A 88 5.95 19.40 35.06
CA GLN A 88 5.69 20.36 33.98
C GLN A 88 4.47 19.98 33.13
N GLY A 89 3.79 18.86 33.42
CA GLY A 89 2.65 18.41 32.60
C GLY A 89 3.04 17.82 31.24
N ASP A 90 2.01 17.48 30.47
CA ASP A 90 2.13 17.05 29.08
C ASP A 90 2.06 18.30 28.18
N PRO A 91 3.02 18.51 27.25
CA PRO A 91 2.91 19.59 26.27
C PRO A 91 1.70 19.42 25.33
N ARG A 92 1.14 18.20 25.22
CA ARG A 92 -0.09 17.94 24.46
C ARG A 92 -1.35 18.14 25.32
N PRO A 93 -2.29 19.01 24.93
CA PRO A 93 -3.43 19.39 25.76
C PRO A 93 -4.62 18.40 25.81
N ARG A 94 -4.51 17.15 25.33
CA ARG A 94 -5.56 16.12 25.49
C ARG A 94 -5.85 15.73 26.93
N HIS A 95 -4.80 15.60 27.74
CA HIS A 95 -4.91 15.01 29.09
C HIS A 95 -5.20 16.06 30.16
N ASN A 96 -4.64 17.26 29.98
CA ASN A 96 -4.86 18.42 30.81
C ASN A 96 -4.60 19.69 29.99
N LEU A 97 -4.70 20.87 30.62
CA LEU A 97 -4.24 22.11 30.03
C LEU A 97 -2.75 22.02 29.66
N PRO A 98 -2.31 22.70 28.59
CA PRO A 98 -0.90 22.68 28.17
C PRO A 98 0.02 23.03 29.35
N ASP A 99 1.05 22.22 29.52
CA ASP A 99 2.08 22.39 30.56
C ASP A 99 1.55 22.40 32.00
N GLU A 100 0.31 21.97 32.24
CA GLU A 100 -0.23 21.76 33.59
C GLU A 100 -0.04 20.31 34.05
N PRO A 101 0.43 20.09 35.28
CA PRO A 101 0.65 18.74 35.81
C PRO A 101 -0.67 17.96 35.86
N MET A 102 -0.62 16.68 35.49
CA MET A 102 -1.81 15.82 35.47
C MET A 102 -2.36 15.52 36.87
N LEU A 103 -1.51 15.54 37.89
CA LEU A 103 -1.90 15.42 39.30
C LEU A 103 -1.75 16.77 39.98
N ASP A 104 -2.73 17.16 40.80
CA ASP A 104 -2.54 18.29 41.69
C ASP A 104 -1.38 18.03 42.67
N GLY A 105 -0.78 19.10 43.19
CA GLY A 105 0.43 18.99 44.01
C GLY A 105 0.31 18.06 45.22
N MET A 106 -0.86 17.99 45.87
CA MET A 106 -1.05 17.09 47.02
C MET A 106 -1.16 15.64 46.57
N THR A 107 -1.97 15.38 45.55
CA THR A 107 -2.13 14.04 44.98
C THR A 107 -0.81 13.53 44.42
N ALA A 108 -0.03 14.37 43.74
CA ALA A 108 1.29 14.03 43.21
C ALA A 108 2.27 13.60 44.32
N VAL A 109 2.35 14.36 45.43
CA VAL A 109 3.19 14.03 46.58
C VAL A 109 2.78 12.70 47.19
N PHE A 110 1.48 12.51 47.45
CA PHE A 110 0.99 11.27 48.05
C PHE A 110 1.12 10.07 47.11
N PHE A 111 0.97 10.27 45.81
CA PHE A 111 1.23 9.26 44.80
C PHE A 111 2.70 8.83 44.83
N GLY A 112 3.65 9.78 44.80
CA GLY A 112 5.07 9.49 44.88
C GLY A 112 5.48 8.76 46.16
N LEU A 113 4.96 9.20 47.31
CA LEU A 113 5.17 8.53 48.61
C LEU A 113 4.55 7.13 48.64
N GLY A 114 3.34 6.97 48.11
CA GLY A 114 2.63 5.70 48.02
C GLY A 114 3.33 4.70 47.09
N LEU A 115 3.86 5.18 45.96
CA LEU A 115 4.66 4.39 45.03
C LEU A 115 5.98 3.96 45.67
N GLY A 116 6.74 4.90 46.25
CA GLY A 116 7.97 4.59 46.97
C GLY A 116 7.76 3.59 48.10
N TYR A 117 6.70 3.78 48.89
CA TYR A 117 6.31 2.83 49.94
C TYR A 117 5.96 1.45 49.37
N SER A 118 5.25 1.42 48.24
CA SER A 118 4.82 0.16 47.61
C SER A 118 6.02 -0.61 47.04
N VAL A 119 6.97 0.08 46.42
CA VAL A 119 8.23 -0.49 45.93
C VAL A 119 9.08 -1.01 47.09
N LEU A 120 9.24 -0.24 48.17
CA LEU A 120 9.98 -0.70 49.37
C LEU A 120 9.35 -1.94 50.02
N ARG A 121 8.03 -2.11 49.88
CA ARG A 121 7.29 -3.27 50.38
C ARG A 121 6.81 -4.21 49.28
N TRP A 122 7.55 -4.29 48.17
CA TRP A 122 7.20 -5.16 47.04
C TRP A 122 7.00 -6.65 47.41
N ARG A 123 7.55 -7.12 48.54
CA ARG A 123 7.31 -8.49 49.03
C ARG A 123 5.90 -8.72 49.59
N HIS A 124 5.12 -7.67 49.77
CA HIS A 124 3.75 -7.74 50.24
C HIS A 124 2.80 -7.67 49.04
N GLU A 125 1.87 -8.62 48.95
CA GLU A 125 1.02 -8.82 47.76
C GLU A 125 0.28 -7.56 47.29
N ARG A 126 -0.34 -6.81 48.21
CA ARG A 126 -1.03 -5.54 47.95
C ARG A 126 -0.14 -4.55 47.21
N TYR A 127 1.07 -4.33 47.72
CA TYR A 127 1.94 -3.26 47.24
C TYR A 127 2.61 -3.63 45.93
N PHE A 128 2.94 -4.92 45.75
CA PHE A 128 3.37 -5.44 44.45
C PHE A 128 2.28 -5.24 43.39
N LEU A 129 1.03 -5.61 43.70
CA LEU A 129 -0.08 -5.46 42.76
C LEU A 129 -0.26 -4.01 42.31
N LEU A 130 -0.18 -3.05 43.23
CA LEU A 130 -0.32 -1.63 42.90
C LEU A 130 0.80 -1.13 41.98
N ALA A 131 2.05 -1.48 42.25
CA ALA A 131 3.18 -1.11 41.42
C ALA A 131 3.14 -1.80 40.04
N ALA A 132 2.82 -3.11 40.01
CA ALA A 132 2.70 -3.86 38.77
C ALA A 132 1.53 -3.39 37.90
N TRP A 133 0.40 -3.03 38.52
CA TRP A 133 -0.74 -2.46 37.80
C TRP A 133 -0.38 -1.12 37.17
N LEU A 134 0.26 -0.21 37.91
CA LEU A 134 0.71 1.07 37.35
C LEU A 134 1.62 0.89 36.12
N LEU A 135 2.59 -0.04 36.19
CA LEU A 135 3.54 -0.25 35.08
C LEU A 135 2.88 -0.93 33.88
N LEU A 136 2.18 -2.04 34.09
CA LEU A 136 1.58 -2.84 33.02
C LEU A 136 0.30 -2.18 32.46
N GLY A 137 -0.31 -1.27 33.21
CA GLY A 137 -1.45 -0.47 32.76
C GLY A 137 -1.07 0.61 31.74
N LEU A 138 0.21 0.97 31.62
CA LEU A 138 0.71 1.89 30.58
C LEU A 138 0.91 1.21 29.23
N LEU A 139 1.11 -0.11 29.20
CA LEU A 139 1.43 -0.85 27.97
C LEU A 139 0.45 -0.64 26.81
N PRO A 140 -0.89 -0.62 27.00
CA PRO A 140 -1.81 -0.38 25.90
C PRO A 140 -1.59 0.97 25.20
N GLY A 141 -1.19 2.01 25.94
CA GLY A 141 -0.84 3.30 25.33
C GLY A 141 0.54 3.31 24.70
N ILE A 142 1.50 2.56 25.26
CA ILE A 142 2.86 2.47 24.72
C ILE A 142 2.88 1.68 23.40
N LEU A 143 2.07 0.62 23.32
CA LEU A 143 2.03 -0.32 22.19
C LEU A 143 1.05 0.09 21.09
N SER A 144 0.47 1.30 21.16
CA SER A 144 -0.48 1.79 20.15
C SER A 144 0.13 2.85 19.23
N LEU A 145 -0.62 3.36 18.25
CA LEU A 145 -0.15 4.26 17.17
C LEU A 145 0.80 5.38 17.62
N ALA A 146 1.82 5.71 16.83
CA ALA A 146 2.83 6.72 17.13
C ALA A 146 2.31 8.17 17.04
N ASP A 147 1.53 8.47 15.99
CA ASP A 147 1.04 9.82 15.69
C ASP A 147 -0.30 10.14 16.35
N SER A 148 -1.21 9.16 16.34
CA SER A 148 -2.58 9.28 16.87
C SER A 148 -2.78 8.52 18.17
N ASN A 149 -1.69 8.14 18.87
CA ASN A 149 -1.67 7.34 20.10
C ASN A 149 -2.97 7.57 20.88
N PRO A 150 -3.87 6.57 21.04
CA PRO A 150 -5.13 6.74 21.74
C PRO A 150 -4.86 7.06 23.22
N HIS A 151 -4.61 8.34 23.46
CA HIS A 151 -4.15 8.98 24.68
C HIS A 151 -5.15 8.76 25.82
N SER A 152 -6.43 8.54 25.49
CA SER A 152 -7.48 8.12 26.42
C SER A 152 -7.24 6.74 27.07
N LEU A 153 -6.53 5.82 26.41
CA LEU A 153 -6.21 4.50 26.97
C LEU A 153 -5.10 4.57 28.03
N ARG A 154 -4.22 5.59 27.95
CA ARG A 154 -3.11 5.80 28.90
C ARG A 154 -3.61 6.06 30.33
N THR A 155 -4.77 6.71 30.46
CA THR A 155 -5.34 7.10 31.76
C THR A 155 -6.34 6.07 32.28
N LEU A 156 -7.19 5.48 31.43
CA LEU A 156 -8.21 4.50 31.86
C LEU A 156 -7.63 3.30 32.64
N GLY A 157 -6.46 2.79 32.20
CA GLY A 157 -5.79 1.67 32.88
C GLY A 157 -5.10 2.05 34.20
N ASN A 158 -4.70 3.31 34.35
CA ASN A 158 -3.77 3.76 35.40
C ASN A 158 -4.40 4.68 36.46
N VAL A 159 -5.57 5.26 36.18
CA VAL A 159 -6.31 6.06 37.17
C VAL A 159 -6.57 5.26 38.46
N PRO A 160 -7.08 4.01 38.42
CA PRO A 160 -7.28 3.24 39.65
C PRO A 160 -6.00 3.00 40.47
N PRO A 161 -4.87 2.50 39.92
CA PRO A 161 -3.66 2.30 40.73
C PRO A 161 -3.07 3.61 41.23
N VAL A 162 -3.18 4.73 40.50
CA VAL A 162 -2.76 6.06 40.99
C VAL A 162 -3.51 6.43 42.28
N PHE A 163 -4.85 6.36 42.26
CA PHE A 163 -5.64 6.67 43.46
C PHE A 163 -5.39 5.67 44.60
N LEU A 164 -5.25 4.39 44.29
CA LEU A 164 -4.95 3.38 45.32
C LEU A 164 -3.56 3.57 45.93
N LEU A 165 -2.57 4.01 45.16
CA LEU A 165 -1.24 4.36 45.66
C LEU A 165 -1.28 5.57 46.60
N VAL A 166 -2.06 6.61 46.25
CA VAL A 166 -2.34 7.75 47.15
C VAL A 166 -2.94 7.25 48.47
N THR A 167 -3.92 6.33 48.40
CA THR A 167 -4.51 5.76 49.63
C THR A 167 -3.57 4.85 50.41
N ALA A 168 -2.56 4.25 49.77
CA ALA A 168 -1.58 3.41 50.46
C ALA A 168 -0.77 4.21 51.49
N PHE A 169 -0.42 5.45 51.15
CA PHE A 169 0.15 6.40 52.10
C PHE A 169 -0.86 6.80 53.17
N TRP A 170 -2.09 7.19 52.78
CA TRP A 170 -3.13 7.57 53.75
C TRP A 170 -3.46 6.48 54.76
N ASN A 171 -3.47 5.21 54.36
CA ASN A 171 -3.68 4.09 55.28
C ASN A 171 -2.57 4.02 56.35
N LEU A 172 -1.35 4.42 56.00
CA LEU A 172 -0.20 4.46 56.88
C LEU A 172 -0.28 5.67 57.82
N ALA A 173 -0.57 6.85 57.26
CA ALA A 173 -0.80 8.06 58.02
C ALA A 173 -1.97 7.88 58.99
N TRP A 174 -3.10 7.33 58.52
CA TRP A 174 -4.28 7.06 59.33
C TRP A 174 -3.98 6.11 60.48
N GLY A 175 -3.22 5.04 60.26
CA GLY A 175 -2.79 4.15 61.35
C GLY A 175 -1.95 4.86 62.42
N ALA A 176 -1.21 5.91 62.07
CA ALA A 176 -0.48 6.74 63.02
C ALA A 176 -1.35 7.79 63.72
N TYR A 177 -2.39 8.29 63.05
CA TYR A 177 -3.27 9.36 63.56
C TYR A 177 -4.53 8.85 64.29
N GLU A 178 -5.06 7.68 63.95
CA GLU A 178 -6.27 7.08 64.53
C GLU A 178 -6.29 7.08 66.07
N PRO A 179 -5.16 6.79 66.77
CA PRO A 179 -5.12 6.83 68.23
C PRO A 179 -5.39 8.22 68.83
N PHE A 180 -5.10 9.30 68.10
CA PHE A 180 -5.25 10.69 68.57
C PHE A 180 -6.69 11.22 68.51
N PHE A 181 -7.60 10.54 67.78
CA PHE A 181 -8.96 11.01 67.53
C PHE A 181 -10.05 10.27 68.35
N ARG A 182 -9.72 9.79 69.55
CA ARG A 182 -10.69 9.11 70.45
C ARG A 182 -11.63 10.11 71.16
N GLY A 183 -12.93 9.78 71.22
CA GLY A 183 -13.94 10.54 71.98
C GLY A 183 -14.71 11.59 71.17
N SER A 184 -15.05 12.71 71.78
CA SER A 184 -15.89 13.79 71.24
C SER A 184 -15.34 14.52 70.02
N SER A 185 -14.08 14.27 69.63
CA SER A 185 -13.38 14.84 68.48
C SER A 185 -13.69 14.13 67.15
N ARG A 186 -14.22 12.90 67.19
CA ARG A 186 -14.56 12.10 65.99
C ARG A 186 -15.64 12.73 65.09
N ARG A 187 -16.50 13.57 65.68
CA ARG A 187 -17.55 14.35 64.99
C ARG A 187 -17.02 15.54 64.19
N TYR A 188 -15.82 16.03 64.50
CA TYR A 188 -15.13 17.07 63.71
C TYR A 188 -14.17 16.47 62.68
N LEU A 189 -13.73 15.22 62.88
CA LEU A 189 -12.83 14.49 61.98
C LEU A 189 -13.41 14.32 60.57
N SER A 190 -14.71 14.03 60.48
CA SER A 190 -15.42 13.98 59.19
C SER A 190 -15.42 15.32 58.48
N ALA A 191 -15.55 16.45 59.19
CA ALA A 191 -15.49 17.77 58.58
C ALA A 191 -14.06 18.15 58.15
N VAL A 192 -13.04 17.80 58.96
CA VAL A 192 -11.62 18.02 58.64
C VAL A 192 -11.16 17.22 57.41
N VAL A 193 -11.74 16.04 57.18
CA VAL A 193 -11.47 15.22 56.00
C VAL A 193 -12.36 15.61 54.81
N ALA A 194 -13.63 15.94 55.05
CA ALA A 194 -14.58 16.29 53.98
C ALA A 194 -14.27 17.63 53.34
N LEU A 195 -13.82 18.64 54.10
CA LEU A 195 -13.58 19.98 53.55
C LEU A 195 -12.48 19.98 52.47
N PRO A 196 -11.27 19.40 52.68
CA PRO A 196 -10.26 19.28 51.63
C PRO A 196 -10.74 18.45 50.43
N LEU A 197 -11.52 17.39 50.66
CA LEU A 197 -12.10 16.58 49.57
C LEU A 197 -13.09 17.39 48.74
N ILE A 198 -13.98 18.16 49.37
CA ILE A 198 -14.95 19.03 48.68
C ILE A 198 -14.22 20.12 47.89
N VAL A 199 -13.20 20.74 48.48
CA VAL A 199 -12.36 21.72 47.76
C VAL A 199 -11.68 21.06 46.57
N SER A 200 -11.04 19.91 46.76
CA SER A 200 -10.40 19.14 45.69
C SER A 200 -11.37 18.76 44.58
N LEU A 201 -12.57 18.27 44.92
CA LEU A 201 -13.64 17.94 43.97
C LEU A 201 -14.11 19.18 43.22
N GLY A 202 -14.32 20.30 43.92
CA GLY A 202 -14.72 21.57 43.31
C GLY A 202 -13.67 22.12 42.36
N THR A 203 -12.39 22.07 42.75
CA THR A 203 -11.27 22.49 41.88
C THR A 203 -11.16 21.61 40.65
N ASN A 204 -11.19 20.28 40.81
CA ASN A 204 -11.15 19.36 39.66
C ASN A 204 -12.36 19.53 38.73
N PHE A 205 -13.56 19.71 39.29
CA PHE A 205 -14.78 19.97 38.52
C PHE A 205 -14.65 21.26 37.71
N TYR A 206 -14.16 22.34 38.34
CA TYR A 206 -13.94 23.61 37.66
C TYR A 206 -12.87 23.51 36.57
N VAL A 207 -11.75 22.83 36.83
CA VAL A 207 -10.70 22.61 35.82
C VAL A 207 -11.27 21.85 34.62
N TYR A 208 -11.97 20.73 34.85
CA TYR A 208 -12.49 19.90 33.76
C TYR A 208 -13.63 20.58 32.98
N PHE A 209 -14.71 20.94 33.67
CA PHE A 209 -15.93 21.43 33.00
C PHE A 209 -15.88 22.91 32.61
N HIS A 210 -14.93 23.68 33.12
CA HIS A 210 -14.80 25.10 32.77
C HIS A 210 -13.50 25.39 32.04
N ARG A 211 -12.33 25.13 32.63
CA ARG A 211 -11.05 25.50 32.01
C ARG A 211 -10.73 24.63 30.79
N GLN A 212 -10.73 23.31 30.92
CA GLN A 212 -10.39 22.39 29.82
C GLN A 212 -11.44 22.42 28.72
N ALA A 213 -12.73 22.31 29.08
CA ALA A 213 -13.82 22.27 28.10
C ALA A 213 -13.89 23.51 27.18
N SER A 214 -13.48 24.68 27.68
CA SER A 214 -13.44 25.94 26.92
C SER A 214 -12.09 26.22 26.26
N ASN A 215 -11.04 25.49 26.64
CA ASN A 215 -9.70 25.70 26.10
C ASN A 215 -9.61 25.18 24.65
N GLU A 216 -9.13 26.07 23.78
CA GLU A 216 -9.03 25.84 22.36
C GLU A 216 -7.92 24.83 21.98
N SER A 217 -6.78 24.87 22.65
CA SER A 217 -5.70 23.90 22.39
C SER A 217 -6.14 22.48 22.74
N VAL A 218 -6.90 22.32 23.84
CA VAL A 218 -7.50 21.03 24.23
C VAL A 218 -8.39 20.50 23.11
N TYR A 219 -9.20 21.36 22.48
CA TYR A 219 -10.08 20.98 21.38
C TYR A 219 -9.30 20.52 20.13
N TYR A 220 -8.28 21.26 19.70
CA TYR A 220 -7.48 20.89 18.53
C TYR A 220 -6.65 19.64 18.73
N ASP A 221 -6.23 19.38 19.97
CA ASP A 221 -5.53 18.14 20.26
C ASP A 221 -6.44 16.93 20.06
N PHE A 222 -7.78 17.06 19.93
CA PHE A 222 -8.71 15.98 19.54
C PHE A 222 -8.89 15.83 18.01
N ASP A 223 -8.00 16.39 17.19
CA ASP A 223 -7.96 16.20 15.72
C ASP A 223 -9.34 16.46 15.05
N PRO A 224 -9.97 17.63 15.29
CA PRO A 224 -11.35 17.88 14.88
C PRO A 224 -11.54 17.80 13.36
N ALA A 225 -10.52 18.15 12.57
CA ALA A 225 -10.56 18.08 11.11
C ALA A 225 -10.63 16.63 10.61
N GLN A 226 -9.77 15.76 11.12
CA GLN A 226 -9.72 14.34 10.78
C GLN A 226 -11.01 13.64 11.23
N THR A 227 -11.51 13.94 12.44
CA THR A 227 -12.79 13.40 12.91
C THR A 227 -13.95 13.84 12.03
N ALA A 228 -14.00 15.12 11.64
CA ALA A 228 -15.07 15.64 10.78
C ALA A 228 -14.98 15.08 9.35
N ALA A 229 -13.78 14.95 8.78
CA ALA A 229 -13.55 14.26 7.50
C ALA A 229 -13.99 12.79 7.56
N GLY A 230 -13.64 12.06 8.63
CA GLY A 230 -14.07 10.68 8.85
C GLY A 230 -15.59 10.53 8.92
N ARG A 231 -16.30 11.47 9.56
CA ARG A 231 -17.78 11.50 9.54
C ARG A 231 -18.33 11.72 8.14
N LEU A 232 -17.75 12.65 7.39
CA LEU A 232 -18.17 12.91 6.02
C LEU A 232 -17.99 11.68 5.12
N VAL A 233 -16.83 11.02 5.19
CA VAL A 233 -16.59 9.77 4.46
C VAL A 233 -17.60 8.71 4.87
N LYS A 234 -17.85 8.53 6.17
CA LYS A 234 -18.89 7.60 6.67
C LYS A 234 -20.28 7.88 6.10
N GLU A 235 -20.64 9.16 5.98
CA GLU A 235 -21.97 9.59 5.53
C GLU A 235 -22.13 9.56 4.00
N ARG A 236 -21.04 9.73 3.24
CA ARG A 236 -21.09 9.92 1.77
C ARG A 236 -20.39 8.83 0.97
N GLY A 237 -19.48 8.05 1.56
CA GLY A 237 -18.62 7.10 0.87
C GLY A 237 -19.34 5.88 0.26
N ALA A 238 -20.59 5.63 0.65
CA ALA A 238 -21.42 4.61 0.01
C ALA A 238 -22.03 5.05 -1.32
N ASP A 239 -22.25 6.36 -1.51
CA ASP A 239 -23.00 6.93 -2.64
C ASP A 239 -22.11 7.76 -3.59
N SER A 240 -20.84 7.97 -3.23
CA SER A 240 -19.91 8.82 -3.97
C SER A 240 -18.49 8.32 -3.81
N LEU A 241 -17.66 8.58 -4.83
CA LEU A 241 -16.21 8.43 -4.71
C LEU A 241 -15.68 9.57 -3.84
N VAL A 242 -15.14 9.25 -2.66
CA VAL A 242 -14.58 10.27 -1.77
C VAL A 242 -13.06 10.23 -1.86
N LEU A 243 -12.48 11.31 -2.38
CA LEU A 243 -11.04 11.50 -2.53
C LEU A 243 -10.54 12.34 -1.37
N VAL A 244 -9.64 11.81 -0.54
CA VAL A 244 -9.24 12.44 0.73
C VAL A 244 -7.76 12.79 0.69
N SER A 245 -7.41 14.06 1.00
CA SER A 245 -6.01 14.51 1.05
C SER A 245 -5.19 13.70 2.05
N HIS A 246 -3.92 13.50 1.73
CA HIS A 246 -3.04 12.59 2.45
C HIS A 246 -2.91 12.93 3.95
N GLU A 247 -2.86 14.21 4.35
CA GLU A 247 -2.74 14.60 5.77
C GLU A 247 -3.97 14.21 6.60
N LEU A 248 -5.12 14.01 5.95
CA LEU A 248 -6.34 13.58 6.63
C LEU A 248 -6.40 12.06 6.76
N THR A 249 -5.74 11.29 5.88
CA THR A 249 -5.92 9.82 5.79
C THR A 249 -5.14 9.02 6.83
N ASN A 250 -4.03 9.53 7.36
CA ASN A 250 -3.23 8.82 8.37
C ASN A 250 -3.77 8.98 9.80
N HIS A 251 -5.10 8.93 9.98
CA HIS A 251 -5.75 9.10 11.28
C HIS A 251 -6.68 7.94 11.64
N ALA A 252 -6.74 7.63 12.93
CA ALA A 252 -7.57 6.57 13.50
C ALA A 252 -9.04 6.66 13.02
N ASP A 253 -9.60 7.86 12.96
CA ASP A 253 -11.01 8.07 12.58
C ASP A 253 -11.34 7.61 11.15
N LEU A 254 -10.36 7.64 10.24
CA LEU A 254 -10.50 7.12 8.87
C LEU A 254 -10.07 5.65 8.79
N LYS A 255 -8.99 5.25 9.48
CA LYS A 255 -8.52 3.85 9.55
C LYS A 255 -9.55 2.90 10.19
N PHE A 256 -10.42 3.39 11.07
CA PHE A 256 -11.45 2.60 11.77
C PHE A 256 -12.86 2.69 11.18
N LEU A 257 -13.03 3.26 9.97
CA LEU A 257 -14.32 3.24 9.30
C LEU A 257 -14.82 1.80 9.06
N PRO A 258 -16.15 1.57 9.02
CA PRO A 258 -16.72 0.27 8.71
C PRO A 258 -16.22 -0.24 7.35
N TYR A 259 -16.03 -1.55 7.23
CA TYR A 259 -15.43 -2.22 6.05
C TYR A 259 -16.08 -1.90 4.69
N GLU A 260 -17.29 -1.34 4.68
CA GLU A 260 -18.09 -1.07 3.50
C GLU A 260 -18.09 0.40 3.04
N VAL A 261 -17.32 1.27 3.71
CA VAL A 261 -17.25 2.69 3.35
C VAL A 261 -15.89 2.98 2.69
N PRO A 262 -15.78 2.86 1.35
CA PRO A 262 -14.53 3.11 0.66
C PRO A 262 -14.22 4.62 0.61
N PHE A 263 -12.95 4.96 0.71
CA PHE A 263 -12.40 6.24 0.27
C PHE A 263 -11.09 5.98 -0.46
N THR A 264 -10.63 6.95 -1.23
CA THR A 264 -9.38 6.89 -1.98
C THR A 264 -8.50 8.06 -1.56
N VAL A 265 -7.20 7.82 -1.39
CA VAL A 265 -6.23 8.89 -1.13
C VAL A 265 -6.15 9.76 -2.38
N LEU A 266 -6.25 11.07 -2.20
CA LEU A 266 -6.20 12.03 -3.29
C LEU A 266 -4.77 12.15 -3.83
N ASP A 267 -4.54 11.58 -5.01
CA ASP A 267 -3.41 11.90 -5.87
C ASP A 267 -3.81 12.99 -6.87
N LEU A 268 -3.13 14.14 -6.85
CA LEU A 268 -3.55 15.33 -7.61
C LEU A 268 -3.40 15.13 -9.12
N ASN A 269 -2.27 14.62 -9.58
CA ASN A 269 -2.02 14.38 -11.00
C ASN A 269 -2.85 13.24 -11.56
N THR A 270 -3.42 12.40 -10.70
CA THR A 270 -4.30 11.30 -11.09
C THR A 270 -5.78 11.64 -11.10
N HIS A 271 -6.21 12.41 -10.11
CA HIS A 271 -7.64 12.63 -9.87
C HIS A 271 -8.12 14.02 -10.29
N VAL A 272 -7.25 14.91 -10.79
CA VAL A 272 -7.64 16.26 -11.20
C VAL A 272 -7.22 16.53 -12.67
N PRO A 273 -8.14 16.38 -13.64
CA PRO A 273 -9.51 15.88 -13.52
C PRO A 273 -9.56 14.35 -13.34
N LEU A 274 -10.67 13.84 -12.80
CA LEU A 274 -10.89 12.40 -12.65
C LEU A 274 -10.90 11.71 -14.03
N ARG A 275 -10.17 10.58 -14.13
CA ARG A 275 -9.95 9.83 -15.38
C ARG A 275 -10.78 8.55 -15.43
N GLY A 276 -11.07 8.08 -16.65
CA GLY A 276 -11.78 6.83 -16.90
C GLY A 276 -13.31 6.93 -16.81
N THR A 277 -13.96 5.76 -16.75
CA THR A 277 -15.43 5.67 -16.74
C THR A 277 -16.00 6.03 -15.36
N VAL A 278 -16.69 7.17 -15.29
CA VAL A 278 -17.30 7.67 -14.07
C VAL A 278 -18.70 7.08 -13.85
N THR A 279 -18.83 6.26 -12.80
CA THR A 279 -20.10 5.60 -12.42
C THR A 279 -20.89 6.36 -11.35
N GLN A 280 -20.23 7.21 -10.56
CA GLN A 280 -20.79 7.97 -9.43
C GLN A 280 -20.21 9.40 -9.36
N GLY A 281 -20.81 10.27 -8.54
CA GLY A 281 -20.23 11.59 -8.24
C GLY A 281 -18.95 11.47 -7.41
N VAL A 282 -18.15 12.54 -7.38
CA VAL A 282 -16.91 12.62 -6.61
C VAL A 282 -16.96 13.74 -5.58
N ILE A 283 -16.37 13.51 -4.40
CA ILE A 283 -16.18 14.53 -3.38
C ILE A 283 -14.68 14.62 -3.09
N TYR A 284 -14.08 15.76 -3.42
CA TYR A 284 -12.71 16.08 -3.03
C TYR A 284 -12.73 16.63 -1.60
N VAL A 285 -12.07 15.95 -0.67
CA VAL A 285 -11.85 16.37 0.72
C VAL A 285 -10.42 16.90 0.82
N LEU A 286 -10.32 18.22 0.85
CA LEU A 286 -9.07 18.97 0.70
C LEU A 286 -8.60 19.50 2.04
N GLU A 287 -7.36 19.21 2.40
CA GLU A 287 -6.71 19.84 3.55
C GLU A 287 -6.50 21.35 3.32
N TRP A 288 -6.10 22.06 4.36
CA TRP A 288 -6.03 23.51 4.34
C TRP A 288 -5.02 24.07 3.31
N SER A 289 -3.91 23.36 3.07
CA SER A 289 -2.88 23.73 2.08
C SER A 289 -3.41 23.65 0.65
N HIS A 290 -4.33 22.72 0.38
CA HIS A 290 -4.95 22.50 -0.94
C HIS A 290 -6.05 23.51 -1.31
N VAL A 291 -6.23 24.60 -0.57
CA VAL A 291 -7.22 25.64 -0.90
C VAL A 291 -7.01 26.22 -2.31
N GLN A 292 -5.77 26.27 -2.79
CA GLN A 292 -5.42 26.76 -4.12
C GLN A 292 -5.95 25.86 -5.26
N LEU A 293 -6.38 24.63 -4.94
CA LEU A 293 -7.00 23.72 -5.90
C LEU A 293 -8.46 24.10 -6.22
N ILE A 294 -9.13 24.83 -5.31
CA ILE A 294 -10.56 25.17 -5.46
C ILE A 294 -10.85 25.96 -6.74
N PRO A 295 -10.13 27.05 -7.09
CA PRO A 295 -10.34 27.74 -8.35
C PRO A 295 -10.19 26.82 -9.57
N ARG A 296 -9.28 25.83 -9.52
CA ARG A 296 -9.08 24.86 -10.60
C ARG A 296 -10.24 23.90 -10.73
N LEU A 297 -10.72 23.36 -9.61
CA LEU A 297 -11.91 22.51 -9.59
C LEU A 297 -13.15 23.28 -10.06
N GLN A 298 -13.27 24.57 -9.74
CA GLN A 298 -14.31 25.45 -10.28
C GLN A 298 -14.16 25.71 -11.78
N ALA A 299 -12.93 25.87 -12.29
CA ALA A 299 -12.70 26.04 -13.72
C ALA A 299 -13.03 24.75 -14.52
N LEU A 300 -12.75 23.58 -13.94
CA LEU A 300 -13.05 22.27 -14.51
C LEU A 300 -14.53 21.91 -14.39
N TYR A 301 -15.12 22.19 -13.23
CA TYR A 301 -16.47 21.79 -12.86
C TYR A 301 -17.27 22.97 -12.27
N PRO A 302 -17.66 23.99 -13.06
CA PRO A 302 -18.21 25.25 -12.54
C PRO A 302 -19.46 25.15 -11.66
N GLN A 303 -20.22 24.06 -11.79
CA GLN A 303 -21.43 23.81 -11.00
C GLN A 303 -21.15 22.98 -9.72
N GLY A 304 -19.88 22.71 -9.40
CA GLY A 304 -19.49 21.92 -8.25
C GLY A 304 -19.75 22.67 -6.94
N GLU A 305 -20.07 21.92 -5.89
CA GLU A 305 -20.42 22.49 -4.59
C GLU A 305 -19.17 22.62 -3.72
N TYR A 306 -18.75 23.85 -3.49
CA TYR A 306 -17.69 24.18 -2.53
C TYR A 306 -18.28 24.39 -1.13
N VAL A 307 -17.71 23.72 -0.13
CA VAL A 307 -18.05 23.92 1.28
C VAL A 307 -16.76 24.04 2.10
N GLU A 308 -16.68 25.11 2.88
CA GLU A 308 -15.67 25.28 3.91
C GLU A 308 -16.19 24.72 5.24
N HIS A 309 -15.50 23.71 5.78
CA HIS A 309 -15.87 23.13 7.07
C HIS A 309 -15.11 23.85 8.17
N VAL A 310 -15.83 24.62 8.99
CA VAL A 310 -15.26 25.36 10.13
C VAL A 310 -15.64 24.71 11.45
N ASP A 311 -14.78 24.88 12.45
CA ASP A 311 -15.04 24.42 13.81
C ASP A 311 -15.87 25.41 14.64
N ARG A 312 -16.07 25.08 15.93
CA ARG A 312 -16.81 25.91 16.89
C ARG A 312 -16.16 27.27 17.22
N TYR A 313 -14.91 27.46 16.84
CA TYR A 313 -14.15 28.71 17.01
C TYR A 313 -14.06 29.50 15.69
N GLY A 314 -14.63 28.97 14.60
CA GLY A 314 -14.61 29.60 13.29
C GLY A 314 -13.30 29.41 12.52
N ARG A 315 -12.44 28.47 12.93
CA ARG A 315 -11.25 28.12 12.14
C ARG A 315 -11.60 27.04 11.11
N THR A 316 -11.00 27.17 9.94
CA THR A 316 -11.12 26.19 8.86
C THR A 316 -10.49 24.86 9.28
N MET A 317 -11.25 23.77 9.11
CA MET A 317 -10.77 22.40 9.32
C MET A 317 -10.30 21.77 8.01
N PHE A 318 -11.14 21.81 6.98
CA PHE A 318 -10.87 21.30 5.63
C PHE A 318 -11.91 21.86 4.66
N TYR A 319 -11.69 21.66 3.38
CA TYR A 319 -12.61 22.06 2.32
C TYR A 319 -13.19 20.83 1.65
N THR A 320 -14.41 20.94 1.12
CA THR A 320 -14.94 19.95 0.20
C THR A 320 -15.36 20.58 -1.11
N TYR A 321 -15.12 19.85 -2.20
CA TYR A 321 -15.62 20.17 -3.52
C TYR A 321 -16.36 18.95 -4.07
N ALA A 322 -17.69 19.02 -4.17
CA ALA A 322 -18.49 17.91 -4.67
C ALA A 322 -18.86 18.14 -6.15
N VAL A 323 -18.69 17.11 -6.97
CA VAL A 323 -18.96 17.14 -8.41
C VAL A 323 -19.84 15.96 -8.79
N SER A 324 -20.97 16.25 -9.45
CA SER A 324 -21.92 15.23 -9.89
C SER A 324 -21.37 14.41 -11.06
N ARG A 325 -21.96 13.23 -11.29
CA ARG A 325 -21.61 12.38 -12.43
C ARG A 325 -21.80 13.09 -13.76
N GLU A 326 -22.87 13.88 -13.91
CA GLU A 326 -23.18 14.63 -15.12
C GLU A 326 -22.12 15.70 -15.40
N GLN A 327 -21.62 16.36 -14.35
CA GLN A 327 -20.57 17.37 -14.48
C GLN A 327 -19.23 16.74 -14.89
N LEU A 328 -18.86 15.61 -14.27
CA LEU A 328 -17.67 14.85 -14.67
C LEU A 328 -17.75 14.44 -16.14
N ALA A 329 -18.91 13.93 -16.56
CA ALA A 329 -19.18 13.52 -17.94
C ALA A 329 -19.18 14.69 -18.94
N SER A 330 -19.44 15.93 -18.49
CA SER A 330 -19.42 17.14 -19.32
C SER A 330 -18.01 17.66 -19.60
N ALA A 331 -17.02 17.26 -18.79
CA ALA A 331 -15.62 17.62 -19.01
C ALA A 331 -14.94 16.74 -20.08
N GLN A 332 -15.54 15.59 -20.42
CA GLN A 332 -15.01 14.61 -21.38
C GLN A 332 -15.49 14.85 -22.82
N GLY A 333 -14.60 14.63 -23.78
CA GLY A 333 -14.77 14.88 -25.22
C GLY A 333 -13.96 16.09 -25.68
N LEU A 334 -14.13 16.47 -26.94
CA LEU A 334 -13.53 17.67 -27.54
C LEU A 334 -14.63 18.66 -27.92
N THR A 335 -14.33 19.95 -27.89
CA THR A 335 -15.20 20.96 -28.51
C THR A 335 -15.10 20.78 -30.02
N ALA A 336 -16.24 20.53 -30.67
CA ALA A 336 -16.36 20.44 -32.12
C ALA A 336 -17.14 21.65 -32.64
N GLU A 337 -16.45 22.50 -33.40
CA GLU A 337 -17.00 23.67 -34.09
C GLU A 337 -17.20 23.34 -35.57
N TYR A 338 -18.39 23.59 -36.10
CA TYR A 338 -18.75 23.36 -37.49
C TYR A 338 -19.10 24.67 -38.18
N PHE A 339 -18.54 24.88 -39.37
CA PHE A 339 -18.68 26.10 -40.15
C PHE A 339 -19.27 25.79 -41.52
N GLU A 340 -20.18 26.63 -42.02
CA GLU A 340 -20.76 26.50 -43.37
C GLU A 340 -19.77 26.89 -44.49
N ASN A 341 -18.65 27.53 -44.14
CA ASN A 341 -17.60 27.93 -45.07
C ASN A 341 -16.40 26.96 -45.03
N SER A 342 -15.45 27.16 -45.95
CA SER A 342 -14.27 26.30 -46.11
C SER A 342 -13.02 26.81 -45.38
N ASP A 343 -13.10 27.98 -44.74
CA ASP A 343 -11.94 28.74 -44.24
C ASP A 343 -11.90 28.83 -42.71
N PHE A 344 -12.76 28.08 -42.00
CA PHE A 344 -12.89 28.09 -40.54
C PHE A 344 -13.22 29.48 -39.96
N GLU A 345 -13.87 30.33 -40.77
CA GLU A 345 -14.22 31.69 -40.38
C GLU A 345 -15.57 31.75 -39.67
N GLU A 346 -15.69 32.63 -38.69
CA GLU A 346 -16.94 32.87 -37.97
C GLU A 346 -18.08 33.38 -38.89
N PRO A 347 -19.35 33.08 -38.56
CA PRO A 347 -19.82 32.47 -37.32
C PRO A 347 -19.81 30.93 -37.32
N VAL A 348 -19.60 30.34 -36.14
CA VAL A 348 -19.79 28.89 -35.90
C VAL A 348 -21.27 28.56 -36.12
N ALA A 349 -21.56 27.64 -37.03
CA ALA A 349 -22.93 27.23 -37.37
C ALA A 349 -23.49 26.19 -36.41
N LEU A 350 -22.62 25.30 -35.88
CA LEU A 350 -22.96 24.33 -34.85
C LEU A 350 -21.74 24.11 -33.95
N GLU A 351 -21.94 24.20 -32.64
CA GLU A 351 -20.94 23.83 -31.62
C GLU A 351 -21.51 22.70 -30.76
N ARG A 352 -20.73 21.63 -30.56
CA ARG A 352 -21.10 20.54 -29.65
C ARG A 352 -19.87 19.81 -29.12
N VAL A 353 -20.05 19.07 -28.02
CA VAL A 353 -19.00 18.20 -27.48
C VAL A 353 -19.07 16.82 -28.14
N GLU A 354 -17.94 16.36 -28.67
CA GLU A 354 -17.81 15.05 -29.29
C GLU A 354 -16.82 14.16 -28.53
N ARG A 355 -17.25 12.93 -28.24
CA ARG A 355 -16.41 11.96 -27.52
C ARG A 355 -15.52 11.13 -28.42
N ARG A 356 -15.67 11.26 -29.73
CA ARG A 356 -14.86 10.57 -30.75
C ARG A 356 -14.77 11.47 -31.96
N ILE A 357 -13.61 11.48 -32.61
CA ILE A 357 -13.44 12.13 -33.90
C ILE A 357 -13.76 11.09 -34.97
N GLU A 358 -15.06 10.90 -35.22
CA GLU A 358 -15.58 9.98 -36.22
C GLU A 358 -16.77 10.61 -36.97
N LEU A 359 -16.61 10.91 -38.26
CA LEU A 359 -17.68 11.38 -39.13
C LEU A 359 -18.07 10.28 -40.12
N SER A 360 -19.36 9.99 -40.21
CA SER A 360 -19.91 9.07 -41.22
C SER A 360 -20.40 9.83 -42.45
N ALA A 361 -20.47 9.12 -43.58
CA ALA A 361 -21.07 9.67 -44.81
C ALA A 361 -22.60 9.69 -44.76
N GLU A 362 -23.21 8.95 -43.84
CA GLU A 362 -24.66 8.72 -43.79
C GLU A 362 -25.39 9.84 -43.03
N GLU A 363 -24.77 10.38 -41.97
CA GLU A 363 -25.36 11.41 -41.12
C GLU A 363 -24.34 12.54 -40.84
N PRO A 364 -24.05 13.40 -41.85
CA PRO A 364 -23.10 14.48 -41.66
C PRO A 364 -23.69 15.58 -40.72
N PRO A 365 -22.85 16.25 -39.90
CA PRO A 365 -23.31 17.26 -38.95
C PRO A 365 -23.94 18.49 -39.61
N LEU A 366 -23.45 18.84 -40.80
CA LEU A 366 -23.97 19.89 -41.69
C LEU A 366 -24.02 19.37 -43.13
N GLY A 367 -24.80 20.04 -43.98
CA GLY A 367 -24.76 19.79 -45.43
C GLY A 367 -23.42 20.24 -46.01
N ALA A 368 -22.80 19.42 -46.86
CA ALA A 368 -21.57 19.81 -47.54
C ALA A 368 -21.84 20.94 -48.58
N PRO A 369 -20.90 21.90 -48.77
CA PRO A 369 -19.59 21.96 -48.14
C PRO A 369 -19.62 22.50 -46.71
N PHE A 370 -18.76 21.97 -45.83
CA PHE A 370 -18.54 22.51 -44.48
C PHE A 370 -17.10 22.27 -44.03
N SER A 371 -16.63 23.07 -43.07
CA SER A 371 -15.39 22.80 -42.34
C SER A 371 -15.69 22.54 -40.87
N ALA A 372 -14.81 21.81 -40.20
CA ALA A 372 -14.98 21.42 -38.80
C ALA A 372 -13.64 21.45 -38.07
N ARG A 373 -13.65 21.95 -36.83
CA ARG A 373 -12.51 21.99 -35.92
C ARG A 373 -12.87 21.27 -34.63
N TRP A 374 -12.05 20.30 -34.23
CA TRP A 374 -12.09 19.68 -32.91
C TRP A 374 -10.89 20.16 -32.12
N HIS A 375 -11.09 20.62 -30.89
CA HIS A 375 -10.00 21.05 -30.02
C HIS A 375 -10.27 20.76 -28.55
N GLY A 376 -9.18 20.54 -27.80
CA GLY A 376 -9.22 20.20 -26.38
C GLY A 376 -7.90 19.56 -25.95
N SER A 377 -7.97 18.65 -24.97
CA SER A 377 -6.82 17.89 -24.48
C SER A 377 -6.99 16.39 -24.67
N LEU A 378 -5.90 15.73 -25.02
CA LEU A 378 -5.74 14.28 -25.02
C LEU A 378 -4.93 13.87 -23.79
N TYR A 379 -5.43 12.92 -23.01
CA TYR A 379 -4.66 12.28 -21.96
C TYR A 379 -3.91 11.07 -22.53
N VAL A 380 -2.59 11.09 -22.41
CA VAL A 380 -1.69 9.98 -22.77
C VAL A 380 -1.42 9.17 -21.50
N PRO A 381 -1.81 7.88 -21.45
CA PRO A 381 -1.77 7.10 -20.21
C PRO A 381 -0.38 6.62 -19.81
N GLU A 382 0.51 6.39 -20.77
CA GLU A 382 1.86 5.89 -20.54
C GLU A 382 2.87 6.64 -21.40
N TYR A 383 4.09 6.73 -20.90
CA TYR A 383 5.20 7.32 -21.64
C TYR A 383 5.65 6.38 -22.75
N GLY A 384 5.68 6.85 -24.00
CA GLY A 384 6.18 6.03 -25.09
C GLY A 384 5.94 6.60 -26.49
N GLU A 385 6.19 5.76 -27.48
CA GLU A 385 5.96 6.06 -28.90
C GLU A 385 4.51 5.77 -29.28
N TYR A 386 3.80 6.79 -29.74
CA TYR A 386 2.44 6.68 -30.26
C TYR A 386 2.42 6.98 -31.75
N THR A 387 1.69 6.18 -32.53
CA THR A 387 1.45 6.48 -33.95
C THR A 387 0.01 6.92 -34.15
N PHE A 388 -0.21 8.18 -34.46
CA PHE A 388 -1.54 8.69 -34.80
C PHE A 388 -1.89 8.37 -36.24
N VAL A 389 -3.12 7.93 -36.48
CA VAL A 389 -3.63 7.50 -37.77
C VAL A 389 -4.86 8.32 -38.12
N LEU A 390 -4.74 9.14 -39.16
CA LEU A 390 -5.81 9.98 -39.69
C LEU A 390 -6.35 9.38 -40.98
N GLU A 391 -7.60 8.94 -40.94
CA GLU A 391 -8.34 8.41 -42.10
C GLU A 391 -9.40 9.43 -42.52
N SER A 392 -9.32 9.94 -43.75
CA SER A 392 -10.26 10.95 -44.26
C SER A 392 -10.60 10.73 -45.73
N SER A 393 -11.84 11.05 -46.12
CA SER A 393 -12.23 11.12 -47.55
C SER A 393 -11.94 12.49 -48.19
N GLY A 394 -11.52 13.49 -47.40
CA GLY A 394 -11.21 14.85 -47.84
C GLY A 394 -9.93 15.37 -47.20
N TRP A 395 -9.78 16.70 -47.14
CA TRP A 395 -8.69 17.32 -46.39
C TRP A 395 -8.97 17.21 -44.88
N ALA A 396 -7.95 16.85 -44.12
CA ALA A 396 -7.94 16.92 -42.67
C ALA A 396 -6.50 17.11 -42.15
N SER A 397 -6.34 17.84 -41.05
CA SER A 397 -5.09 17.97 -40.31
C SER A 397 -5.28 17.54 -38.86
N LEU A 398 -4.19 17.09 -38.24
CA LEU A 398 -4.09 16.77 -36.82
C LEU A 398 -2.84 17.46 -36.27
N ARG A 399 -2.99 18.09 -35.10
CA ARG A 399 -1.90 18.57 -34.25
C ARG A 399 -2.02 17.92 -32.88
N VAL A 400 -0.93 17.35 -32.36
CA VAL A 400 -0.84 16.82 -31.00
C VAL A 400 0.39 17.39 -30.30
N GLY A 401 0.17 18.01 -29.13
CA GLY A 401 1.21 18.73 -28.40
C GLY A 401 1.84 19.84 -29.25
N GLN A 402 3.15 20.04 -29.09
CA GLN A 402 3.94 20.96 -29.91
C GLN A 402 4.73 20.25 -31.02
N THR A 403 4.69 18.92 -31.08
CA THR A 403 5.68 18.12 -31.82
C THR A 403 5.10 17.35 -33.01
N LEU A 404 3.81 16.99 -32.98
CA LEU A 404 3.19 16.19 -34.04
C LEU A 404 2.22 17.01 -34.88
N GLU A 405 2.49 17.05 -36.19
CA GLU A 405 1.58 17.55 -37.21
C GLU A 405 1.39 16.49 -38.31
N LEU A 406 0.15 16.25 -38.71
CA LEU A 406 -0.20 15.26 -39.72
C LEU A 406 -1.30 15.82 -40.62
N GLU A 407 -1.08 15.77 -41.94
CA GLU A 407 -2.05 16.21 -42.94
C GLU A 407 -2.46 15.04 -43.87
N ALA A 408 -3.76 14.91 -44.12
CA ALA A 408 -4.33 13.93 -45.03
C ALA A 408 -5.19 14.61 -46.08
N VAL A 409 -4.89 14.37 -47.36
CA VAL A 409 -5.70 14.81 -48.51
C VAL A 409 -6.35 13.57 -49.13
N GLY A 410 -7.29 12.97 -48.39
CA GLY A 410 -7.89 11.69 -48.74
C GLY A 410 -7.04 10.45 -48.38
N GLY A 411 -7.72 9.36 -48.04
CA GLY A 411 -7.11 8.09 -47.64
C GLY A 411 -6.65 8.09 -46.18
N ARG A 412 -5.71 7.19 -45.89
CA ARG A 412 -5.15 6.97 -44.55
C ARG A 412 -3.71 7.48 -44.48
N ARG A 413 -3.39 8.23 -43.43
CA ARG A 413 -2.06 8.76 -43.12
C ARG A 413 -1.72 8.48 -41.67
N ALA A 414 -0.42 8.38 -41.36
CA ALA A 414 0.03 8.12 -40.01
C ALA A 414 1.33 8.87 -39.71
N ALA A 415 1.51 9.30 -38.47
CA ALA A 415 2.73 9.91 -37.95
C ALA A 415 2.99 9.45 -36.51
N GLY A 416 4.25 9.17 -36.19
CA GLY A 416 4.70 8.79 -34.85
C GLY A 416 5.20 9.99 -34.05
N ALA A 417 4.97 9.99 -32.75
CA ALA A 417 5.63 10.89 -31.81
C ALA A 417 5.84 10.20 -30.46
N GLN A 418 6.97 10.51 -29.85
CA GLN A 418 7.24 10.16 -28.47
C GLN A 418 6.52 11.15 -27.55
N LEU A 419 5.62 10.65 -26.70
CA LEU A 419 4.82 11.46 -25.81
C LEU A 419 5.04 11.03 -24.34
N PRO A 420 5.37 11.98 -23.44
CA PRO A 420 5.25 11.79 -21.99
C PRO A 420 3.82 11.39 -21.63
N ALA A 421 3.66 10.63 -20.54
CA ALA A 421 2.33 10.46 -19.94
C ALA A 421 1.78 11.84 -19.49
N GLY A 422 0.47 12.00 -19.45
CA GLY A 422 -0.17 13.27 -19.07
C GLY A 422 -1.00 13.90 -20.19
N PHE A 423 -1.45 15.13 -19.97
CA PHE A 423 -2.29 15.84 -20.93
C PHE A 423 -1.44 16.45 -22.05
N HIS A 424 -1.98 16.42 -23.27
CA HIS A 424 -1.42 17.03 -24.47
C HIS A 424 -2.52 17.82 -25.18
N LEU A 425 -2.17 18.94 -25.81
CA LEU A 425 -3.09 19.62 -26.70
C LEU A 425 -3.45 18.69 -27.88
N ILE A 426 -4.71 18.66 -28.29
CA ILE A 426 -5.13 18.00 -29.53
C ILE A 426 -6.03 18.93 -30.33
N GLU A 427 -5.72 19.08 -31.61
CA GLU A 427 -6.49 19.88 -32.56
C GLU A 427 -6.63 19.08 -33.86
N VAL A 428 -7.86 18.96 -34.36
CA VAL A 428 -8.14 18.35 -35.66
C VAL A 428 -8.94 19.34 -36.46
N GLU A 429 -8.54 19.59 -37.70
CA GLU A 429 -9.33 20.37 -38.65
C GLU A 429 -9.68 19.52 -39.85
N ALA A 430 -10.87 19.72 -40.42
CA ALA A 430 -11.33 18.96 -41.57
C ALA A 430 -12.19 19.80 -42.50
N LEU A 431 -12.01 19.61 -43.81
CA LEU A 431 -12.82 20.24 -44.84
C LEU A 431 -13.60 19.16 -45.62
N ARG A 432 -14.91 19.33 -45.74
CA ARG A 432 -15.81 18.39 -46.41
C ARG A 432 -16.48 19.07 -47.59
N GLN A 433 -16.01 18.75 -48.81
CA GLN A 433 -16.65 19.16 -50.06
C GLN A 433 -17.87 18.27 -50.41
N GLN A 434 -17.89 17.04 -49.89
CA GLN A 434 -18.98 16.07 -49.98
C GLN A 434 -19.05 15.28 -48.65
N PRO A 435 -20.20 14.67 -48.29
CA PRO A 435 -20.28 13.77 -47.15
C PRO A 435 -19.26 12.64 -47.25
N GLY A 436 -18.61 12.28 -46.14
CA GLY A 436 -17.57 11.26 -46.18
C GLY A 436 -16.88 11.04 -44.83
N LEU A 437 -16.02 10.03 -44.80
CA LEU A 437 -15.38 9.51 -43.58
C LEU A 437 -14.37 10.52 -42.99
N LEU A 438 -14.40 10.67 -41.67
CA LEU A 438 -13.28 11.10 -40.84
C LEU A 438 -13.12 10.08 -39.72
N ARG A 439 -11.92 9.62 -39.45
CA ARG A 439 -11.63 8.82 -38.26
C ARG A 439 -10.22 9.11 -37.77
N LEU A 440 -10.08 9.34 -36.47
CA LEU A 440 -8.79 9.41 -35.78
C LEU A 440 -8.62 8.17 -34.89
N SER A 441 -7.56 7.41 -35.16
CA SER A 441 -7.08 6.32 -34.30
C SER A 441 -5.63 6.58 -33.88
N TRP A 442 -5.17 5.83 -32.89
CA TRP A 442 -3.76 5.77 -32.52
C TRP A 442 -3.29 4.31 -32.44
N VAL A 443 -1.99 4.11 -32.56
CA VAL A 443 -1.28 2.90 -32.17
C VAL A 443 -0.50 3.23 -30.91
N ARG A 444 -0.78 2.51 -29.83
CA ARG A 444 -0.11 2.69 -28.54
C ARG A 444 1.30 2.07 -28.54
N PRO A 445 2.14 2.34 -27.52
CA PRO A 445 3.45 1.70 -27.36
C PRO A 445 3.40 0.16 -27.37
N ASP A 446 2.27 -0.43 -26.96
CA ASP A 446 2.02 -1.88 -27.00
C ASP A 446 1.73 -2.45 -28.41
N GLY A 447 1.57 -1.59 -29.43
CA GLY A 447 1.25 -1.96 -30.81
C GLY A 447 -0.25 -2.10 -31.11
N THR A 448 -1.12 -1.86 -30.13
CA THR A 448 -2.58 -1.92 -30.31
C THR A 448 -3.07 -0.68 -31.05
N GLU A 449 -3.75 -0.87 -32.18
CA GLU A 449 -4.48 0.20 -32.87
C GLU A 449 -5.93 0.28 -32.39
N GLU A 450 -6.36 1.47 -31.96
CA GLU A 450 -7.74 1.74 -31.57
C GLU A 450 -8.16 3.17 -31.91
N VAL A 451 -9.47 3.39 -32.07
CA VAL A 451 -10.03 4.75 -32.08
C VAL A 451 -9.79 5.34 -30.70
N ILE A 452 -9.27 6.57 -30.65
CA ILE A 452 -8.94 7.23 -29.38
C ILE A 452 -10.17 7.20 -28.46
N PRO A 453 -10.08 6.57 -27.27
CA PRO A 453 -11.19 6.48 -26.34
C PRO A 453 -11.66 7.85 -25.87
N GLY A 454 -12.97 8.04 -25.80
CA GLY A 454 -13.56 9.34 -25.47
C GLY A 454 -13.39 9.78 -24.02
N ASP A 455 -13.08 8.84 -23.13
CA ASP A 455 -12.74 9.09 -21.73
C ASP A 455 -11.27 9.56 -21.54
N LEU A 456 -10.48 9.57 -22.61
CA LEU A 456 -9.15 10.19 -22.66
C LEU A 456 -9.16 11.58 -23.32
N LEU A 457 -10.31 12.06 -23.78
CA LEU A 457 -10.46 13.38 -24.40
C LEU A 457 -11.14 14.34 -23.43
N TYR A 458 -10.67 15.59 -23.39
CA TYR A 458 -11.16 16.61 -22.47
C TYR A 458 -11.38 17.95 -23.17
N VAL A 459 -12.50 18.60 -22.83
CA VAL A 459 -12.96 19.84 -23.49
C VAL A 459 -12.04 21.02 -23.16
N LYS A 460 -11.49 21.03 -21.94
CA LYS A 460 -10.61 22.08 -21.47
C LYS A 460 -9.18 21.86 -21.97
N ASP A 461 -8.46 22.96 -22.16
CA ASP A 461 -7.02 22.94 -22.33
C ASP A 461 -6.35 22.70 -20.97
N LEU A 462 -5.81 21.50 -20.80
CA LEU A 462 -5.16 21.01 -19.59
C LEU A 462 -3.64 20.88 -19.78
N TYR A 463 -3.14 21.12 -21.00
CA TYR A 463 -1.73 20.95 -21.35
C TYR A 463 -0.87 22.15 -20.95
N ARG A 464 -1.44 23.37 -20.97
CA ARG A 464 -0.65 24.61 -20.83
C ARG A 464 0.11 24.80 -19.52
N HIS A 465 -0.16 23.99 -18.50
CA HIS A 465 0.38 24.21 -17.17
C HIS A 465 0.89 22.91 -16.54
N GLY A 466 2.02 22.99 -15.86
CA GLY A 466 2.70 21.85 -15.25
C GLY A 466 4.19 21.80 -15.56
N LEU A 467 4.88 20.78 -15.04
CA LEU A 467 6.30 20.52 -15.30
C LEU A 467 6.47 19.10 -15.83
N LEU A 468 7.54 18.86 -16.58
CA LEU A 468 7.90 17.52 -17.02
C LEU A 468 8.66 16.82 -15.88
N GLY A 469 8.08 15.78 -15.30
CA GLY A 469 8.68 14.94 -14.27
C GLY A 469 9.41 13.74 -14.87
N MET A 470 10.68 13.57 -14.49
CA MET A 470 11.50 12.40 -14.78
C MET A 470 11.66 11.56 -13.52
N TYR A 471 10.95 10.44 -13.46
CA TYR A 471 10.89 9.56 -12.30
C TYR A 471 11.88 8.41 -12.44
N ARG A 472 12.63 8.14 -11.36
CA ARG A 472 13.65 7.09 -11.27
C ARG A 472 13.48 6.30 -9.99
N ARG A 473 13.97 5.06 -10.00
CA ARG A 473 14.07 4.24 -8.78
C ARG A 473 15.24 4.65 -7.90
N GLY A 474 15.03 4.52 -6.61
CA GLY A 474 16.00 4.90 -5.60
C GLY A 474 16.09 6.42 -5.44
N THR A 475 16.98 6.87 -4.57
CA THR A 475 17.10 8.30 -4.21
C THR A 475 18.02 9.10 -5.13
N SER A 476 18.61 8.46 -6.15
CA SER A 476 19.51 9.12 -7.11
C SER A 476 18.75 9.68 -8.31
N TRP A 477 19.16 10.85 -8.80
CA TRP A 477 18.67 11.43 -10.06
C TRP A 477 19.52 11.05 -11.28
N GLU A 478 20.56 10.23 -11.09
CA GLU A 478 21.38 9.74 -12.20
C GLU A 478 20.73 8.54 -12.91
N GLY A 479 20.97 8.41 -14.22
CA GLY A 479 20.45 7.32 -15.04
C GLY A 479 19.18 7.69 -15.83
N GLU A 480 18.71 6.74 -16.64
CA GLU A 480 17.51 6.90 -17.47
C GLU A 480 16.23 6.87 -16.60
N PRO A 481 15.26 7.77 -16.83
CA PRO A 481 14.00 7.75 -16.12
C PRO A 481 13.13 6.56 -16.56
N GLU A 482 12.44 5.96 -15.61
CA GLU A 482 11.49 4.88 -15.86
C GLU A 482 10.13 5.41 -16.34
N VAL A 483 9.68 6.52 -15.73
CA VAL A 483 8.46 7.21 -16.12
C VAL A 483 8.80 8.66 -16.43
N VAL A 484 8.32 9.14 -17.56
CA VAL A 484 8.38 10.54 -17.95
C VAL A 484 6.96 11.05 -18.13
N GLN A 485 6.55 12.02 -17.32
CA GLN A 485 5.17 12.51 -17.34
C GLN A 485 5.08 14.02 -17.19
N LEU A 486 4.06 14.61 -17.80
CA LEU A 486 3.67 16.00 -17.59
C LEU A 486 2.80 16.07 -16.34
N ASP A 487 3.41 16.52 -15.25
CA ASP A 487 2.75 16.75 -13.99
C ASP A 487 2.10 18.12 -14.00
N SER A 488 0.78 18.13 -13.93
CA SER A 488 -0.01 19.32 -13.63
C SER A 488 0.40 19.93 -12.29
N PHE A 489 0.66 19.11 -11.27
CA PHE A 489 0.99 19.58 -9.92
C PHE A 489 2.35 19.07 -9.48
N VAL A 490 3.16 19.96 -8.88
CA VAL A 490 4.30 19.53 -8.05
C VAL A 490 3.71 18.94 -6.77
N ALA A 491 3.63 17.62 -6.74
CA ALA A 491 2.99 16.90 -5.65
C ALA A 491 3.69 15.55 -5.43
N PRO A 492 3.62 15.02 -4.21
CA PRO A 492 4.16 13.71 -3.89
C PRO A 492 3.25 12.62 -4.47
N ASN A 493 3.33 12.37 -5.78
CA ASN A 493 2.45 11.43 -6.48
C ASN A 493 2.92 9.97 -6.33
N ASP A 494 1.99 9.02 -6.41
CA ASP A 494 2.24 7.57 -6.40
C ASP A 494 2.65 7.03 -7.79
N VAL A 495 3.66 7.64 -8.40
CA VAL A 495 4.11 7.29 -9.77
C VAL A 495 5.07 6.11 -9.74
N LEU A 496 5.99 6.10 -8.77
CA LEU A 496 6.89 4.99 -8.46
C LEU A 496 6.78 4.66 -6.96
N PRO A 497 6.94 3.37 -6.59
CA PRO A 497 7.03 3.01 -5.17
C PRO A 497 8.31 3.57 -4.55
N SER A 498 8.25 3.90 -3.26
CA SER A 498 9.43 4.29 -2.48
C SER A 498 10.44 3.13 -2.37
N PRO A 499 11.77 3.39 -2.44
CA PRO A 499 12.38 4.69 -2.69
C PRO A 499 12.35 5.08 -4.17
N PHE A 500 12.08 6.36 -4.43
CA PHE A 500 12.12 6.94 -5.76
C PHE A 500 12.66 8.36 -5.74
N SER A 501 13.10 8.83 -6.89
CA SER A 501 13.49 10.22 -7.11
C SER A 501 12.74 10.76 -8.33
N VAL A 502 12.52 12.07 -8.31
CA VAL A 502 11.94 12.79 -9.44
C VAL A 502 12.69 14.09 -9.63
N GLU A 503 12.93 14.41 -10.89
CA GLU A 503 13.36 15.74 -11.32
C GLU A 503 12.25 16.32 -12.20
N TRP A 504 11.58 17.36 -11.69
CA TRP A 504 10.65 18.17 -12.47
C TRP A 504 11.39 19.32 -13.12
N PHE A 505 11.17 19.55 -14.41
CA PHE A 505 11.74 20.70 -15.09
C PHE A 505 10.80 21.27 -16.15
N GLY A 506 10.98 22.55 -16.44
CA GLY A 506 10.12 23.33 -17.33
C GLY A 506 10.43 24.81 -17.19
N GLN A 507 9.41 25.65 -17.32
CA GLN A 507 9.53 27.09 -17.15
C GLN A 507 8.61 27.62 -16.06
N ILE A 508 9.06 28.66 -15.38
CA ILE A 508 8.25 29.47 -14.47
C ILE A 508 8.08 30.89 -15.04
N TYR A 509 6.85 31.39 -15.09
CA TYR A 509 6.59 32.78 -15.46
C TYR A 509 6.64 33.71 -14.25
N VAL A 510 7.48 34.74 -14.33
CA VAL A 510 7.71 35.76 -13.32
C VAL A 510 6.95 37.02 -13.72
N PRO A 511 5.88 37.40 -13.00
CA PRO A 511 5.01 38.50 -13.42
C PRO A 511 5.59 39.89 -13.18
N VAL A 512 6.59 40.04 -12.30
CA VAL A 512 7.22 41.32 -11.97
C VAL A 512 8.69 41.08 -11.69
N GLY A 513 9.59 41.81 -12.36
CA GLY A 513 11.02 41.70 -12.09
C GLY A 513 11.41 42.17 -10.68
N GLY A 514 12.32 41.44 -10.02
CA GLY A 514 12.82 41.78 -8.69
C GLY A 514 13.34 40.57 -7.90
N THR A 515 13.57 40.76 -6.60
CA THR A 515 14.04 39.70 -5.71
C THR A 515 12.86 38.86 -5.19
N TYR A 516 12.87 37.57 -5.53
CA TYR A 516 11.93 36.57 -5.05
C TYR A 516 12.57 35.75 -3.92
N VAL A 517 11.73 35.33 -2.97
CA VAL A 517 12.09 34.28 -2.00
C VAL A 517 11.35 33.01 -2.42
N PHE A 518 12.07 31.95 -2.76
CA PHE A 518 11.49 30.63 -3.01
C PHE A 518 11.70 29.72 -1.82
N GLY A 519 10.79 28.78 -1.57
CA GLY A 519 10.96 27.77 -0.54
C GLY A 519 10.29 26.45 -0.87
N THR A 520 10.80 25.39 -0.26
CA THR A 520 10.27 24.03 -0.40
C THR A 520 9.92 23.47 0.97
N ILE A 521 8.82 22.73 1.06
CA ILE A 521 8.60 21.76 2.15
C ILE A 521 8.89 20.39 1.56
N SER A 522 9.76 19.58 2.16
CA SER A 522 9.94 18.19 1.73
C SER A 522 10.12 17.20 2.87
N ASP A 523 9.68 15.97 2.61
CA ASP A 523 9.96 14.73 3.34
C ASP A 523 10.12 13.65 2.26
N ASP A 524 11.31 13.10 1.97
CA ASP A 524 12.60 13.39 2.61
C ASP A 524 13.23 14.71 2.11
N GLY A 525 13.99 14.70 1.01
CA GLY A 525 14.83 15.83 0.61
C GLY A 525 14.54 16.39 -0.79
N SER A 526 14.81 17.68 -0.99
CA SER A 526 14.62 18.38 -2.26
C SER A 526 15.66 19.47 -2.57
N TYR A 527 15.80 19.83 -3.85
CA TYR A 527 16.68 20.89 -4.34
C TYR A 527 15.99 21.69 -5.45
N LEU A 528 15.91 23.01 -5.31
CA LEU A 528 15.32 23.90 -6.31
C LEU A 528 16.38 24.72 -7.04
N TYR A 529 16.35 24.66 -8.36
CA TYR A 529 17.18 25.44 -9.27
C TYR A 529 16.32 26.37 -10.13
N LEU A 530 16.79 27.59 -10.32
CA LEU A 530 16.21 28.59 -11.23
C LEU A 530 17.33 29.15 -12.11
N ASP A 531 17.14 29.16 -13.43
CA ASP A 531 18.15 29.51 -14.43
C ASP A 531 19.51 28.81 -14.19
N GLY A 532 19.46 27.55 -13.73
CA GLY A 532 20.63 26.73 -13.39
C GLY A 532 21.32 27.08 -12.06
N GLN A 533 20.86 28.09 -11.34
CA GLN A 533 21.36 28.44 -10.00
C GLN A 533 20.59 27.68 -8.92
N LEU A 534 21.30 27.00 -8.00
CA LEU A 534 20.69 26.44 -6.79
C LEU A 534 20.15 27.56 -5.91
N VAL A 535 18.83 27.58 -5.69
CA VAL A 535 18.14 28.58 -4.88
C VAL A 535 17.78 28.02 -3.51
N VAL A 536 17.23 26.80 -3.45
CA VAL A 536 16.86 26.13 -2.20
C VAL A 536 17.57 24.78 -2.12
N ASP A 537 18.35 24.59 -1.06
CA ASP A 537 18.92 23.30 -0.67
C ASP A 537 18.15 22.80 0.54
N ASN A 538 17.23 21.87 0.31
CA ASN A 538 16.46 21.16 1.33
C ASN A 538 16.79 19.67 1.30
N GLY A 539 18.07 19.34 1.11
CA GLY A 539 18.55 17.98 1.00
C GLY A 539 18.73 17.24 2.32
N GLY A 540 18.91 15.93 2.23
CA GLY A 540 19.12 15.02 3.36
C GLY A 540 17.85 14.27 3.77
N HIS A 541 18.01 13.28 4.66
CA HIS A 541 16.88 12.52 5.21
C HIS A 541 16.31 13.26 6.43
N HIS A 542 15.08 13.73 6.29
CA HIS A 542 14.37 14.46 7.33
C HIS A 542 12.86 14.42 7.05
N GLY A 543 12.05 14.48 8.11
CA GLY A 543 10.60 14.72 7.94
C GLY A 543 10.28 16.13 7.43
N ASP A 544 9.00 16.50 7.43
CA ASP A 544 8.49 17.83 7.02
C ASP A 544 9.37 19.02 7.48
N VAL A 545 10.21 19.56 6.58
CA VAL A 545 11.05 20.74 6.82
C VAL A 545 10.84 21.77 5.72
N TYR A 546 10.62 23.03 6.12
CA TYR A 546 10.59 24.19 5.24
C TYR A 546 11.95 24.88 5.18
N LEU A 547 12.53 25.00 4.00
CA LEU A 547 13.71 25.84 3.74
C LEU A 547 13.44 26.81 2.58
N GLU A 548 14.14 27.94 2.60
CA GLU A 548 13.98 29.02 1.64
C GLU A 548 15.32 29.57 1.15
N GLY A 549 15.28 30.21 -0.02
CA GLY A 549 16.39 30.91 -0.63
C GLY A 549 15.92 32.03 -1.54
N GLN A 550 16.85 32.85 -2.00
CA GLN A 550 16.54 34.09 -2.71
C GLN A 550 17.24 34.16 -4.06
N ILE A 551 16.54 34.71 -5.04
CA ILE A 551 17.07 34.97 -6.38
C ILE A 551 16.45 36.26 -6.94
N THR A 552 17.19 36.98 -7.79
CA THR A 552 16.65 38.13 -8.52
C THR A 552 16.35 37.70 -9.95
N LEU A 553 15.10 37.88 -10.37
CA LEU A 553 14.59 37.47 -11.67
C LEU A 553 14.08 38.70 -12.44
N GLU A 554 14.15 38.63 -13.77
CA GLU A 554 13.52 39.63 -14.64
C GLU A 554 12.04 39.28 -14.82
N GLU A 555 11.26 40.17 -15.43
CA GLU A 555 9.88 39.83 -15.81
C GLU A 555 9.93 38.92 -17.05
N GLY A 556 9.24 37.77 -17.00
CA GLY A 556 9.20 36.81 -18.11
C GLY A 556 9.37 35.36 -17.70
N PHE A 557 9.69 34.50 -18.66
CA PHE A 557 9.91 33.07 -18.44
C PHE A 557 11.35 32.80 -17.96
N HIS A 558 11.47 31.95 -16.95
CA HIS A 558 12.72 31.48 -16.38
C HIS A 558 12.72 29.95 -16.33
N ASP A 559 13.89 29.33 -16.44
CA ASP A 559 13.99 27.87 -16.35
C ASP A 559 13.87 27.44 -14.88
N ILE A 560 13.10 26.39 -14.63
CA ILE A 560 12.93 25.80 -13.30
C ILE A 560 13.29 24.31 -13.34
N SER A 561 14.05 23.86 -12.34
CA SER A 561 14.29 22.44 -12.04
C SER A 561 14.11 22.18 -10.54
N LEU A 562 13.27 21.23 -10.18
CA LEU A 562 13.02 20.80 -8.82
C LEU A 562 13.30 19.31 -8.70
N ARG A 563 14.28 18.98 -7.87
CA ARG A 563 14.65 17.61 -7.53
C ARG A 563 14.05 17.23 -6.19
N TYR A 564 13.49 16.03 -6.11
CA TYR A 564 12.92 15.46 -4.89
C TYR A 564 13.22 13.97 -4.84
N PHE A 565 13.42 13.43 -3.63
CA PHE A 565 13.50 11.99 -3.39
C PHE A 565 12.70 11.60 -2.16
N GLN A 566 12.17 10.38 -2.21
CA GLN A 566 11.45 9.72 -1.12
C GLN A 566 12.21 8.47 -0.72
N ASP A 567 12.44 8.27 0.58
CA ASP A 567 13.11 7.09 1.15
C ASP A 567 12.36 6.54 2.38
N GLY A 568 11.07 6.23 2.20
CA GLY A 568 10.20 5.68 3.25
C GLY A 568 9.59 6.75 4.17
N GLY A 569 8.74 6.36 5.12
CA GLY A 569 8.11 7.30 6.05
C GLY A 569 7.05 8.23 5.44
N GLY A 570 7.00 9.48 5.91
CA GLY A 570 6.08 10.51 5.43
C GLY A 570 6.49 10.98 4.03
N ARG A 571 5.52 11.47 3.24
CA ARG A 571 5.77 11.90 1.86
C ARG A 571 5.22 13.29 1.64
N LYS A 572 6.08 14.26 1.39
CA LYS A 572 5.68 15.66 1.15
C LYS A 572 6.59 16.37 0.19
N ILE A 573 6.00 17.14 -0.72
CA ILE A 573 6.70 18.15 -1.51
C ILE A 573 5.73 19.30 -1.80
N GLU A 574 6.13 20.53 -1.46
CA GLU A 574 5.39 21.74 -1.80
C GLU A 574 6.36 22.85 -2.22
N LEU A 575 5.96 23.67 -3.19
CA LEU A 575 6.75 24.78 -3.73
C LEU A 575 6.09 26.13 -3.41
N TYR A 576 6.85 27.01 -2.77
CA TYR A 576 6.42 28.35 -2.34
C TYR A 576 7.25 29.45 -2.98
N TRP A 577 6.64 30.62 -3.14
CA TRP A 577 7.34 31.85 -3.47
C TRP A 577 6.82 33.05 -2.66
N THR A 578 7.63 34.09 -2.58
CA THR A 578 7.26 35.43 -2.12
C THR A 578 7.71 36.42 -3.19
N PRO A 579 6.77 36.95 -4.01
CA PRO A 579 7.08 37.97 -5.00
C PRO A 579 7.57 39.29 -4.38
N PRO A 580 8.29 40.13 -5.14
CA PRO A 580 8.70 41.47 -4.69
C PRO A 580 7.52 42.30 -4.19
N GLY A 581 7.51 42.65 -2.90
CA GLY A 581 6.41 43.40 -2.28
C GLY A 581 5.10 42.60 -2.09
N GLY A 582 5.11 41.29 -2.36
CA GLY A 582 4.00 40.38 -2.15
C GLY A 582 4.08 39.62 -0.82
N THR A 583 3.12 38.72 -0.60
CA THR A 583 3.10 37.78 0.53
C THR A 583 3.47 36.38 0.08
N ARG A 584 4.03 35.59 1.00
CA ARG A 584 4.33 34.17 0.75
C ARG A 584 3.06 33.41 0.39
N GLY A 585 3.15 32.58 -0.64
CA GLY A 585 2.12 31.63 -1.05
C GLY A 585 2.72 30.47 -1.83
N GLN A 586 1.94 29.40 -2.04
CA GLN A 586 2.34 28.35 -2.98
C GLN A 586 2.49 28.95 -4.39
N VAL A 587 3.45 28.45 -5.17
CA VAL A 587 3.60 28.86 -6.57
C VAL A 587 2.35 28.42 -7.31
N PRO A 588 1.58 29.35 -7.92
CA PRO A 588 0.39 28.98 -8.67
C PRO A 588 0.76 28.10 -9.85
N GLN A 589 -0.03 27.05 -10.10
CA GLN A 589 0.19 26.15 -11.23
C GLN A 589 0.20 26.90 -12.56
N GLU A 590 -0.57 27.98 -12.69
CA GLU A 590 -0.64 28.81 -13.89
C GLU A 590 0.68 29.49 -14.22
N GLN A 591 1.62 29.53 -13.26
CA GLN A 591 2.96 30.05 -13.46
C GLN A 591 3.96 28.97 -13.87
N LEU A 592 3.60 27.68 -13.81
CA LEU A 592 4.45 26.57 -14.20
C LEU A 592 4.05 26.07 -15.59
N PHE A 593 5.02 25.98 -16.48
CA PHE A 593 4.81 25.62 -17.88
C PHE A 593 5.71 24.45 -18.27
N PRO A 594 5.23 23.53 -19.13
CA PRO A 594 6.07 22.49 -19.69
C PRO A 594 7.31 23.09 -20.38
N PRO A 595 8.41 22.31 -20.49
CA PRO A 595 9.59 22.75 -21.24
C PRO A 595 9.25 23.04 -22.71
N GLY A 596 10.04 23.91 -23.34
CA GLY A 596 9.88 24.25 -24.76
C GLY A 596 10.11 23.07 -25.72
N SER A 597 9.73 23.24 -26.99
CA SER A 597 9.74 22.21 -28.04
C SER A 597 11.12 21.63 -28.39
N ASP A 598 12.22 22.25 -27.96
CA ASP A 598 13.59 21.81 -28.25
C ASP A 598 14.06 20.66 -27.34
N LEU A 599 13.25 20.28 -26.34
CA LEU A 599 13.59 19.19 -25.44
C LEU A 599 13.50 17.84 -26.15
N ILE A 600 14.64 17.15 -26.24
CA ILE A 600 14.70 15.75 -26.64
C ILE A 600 14.40 14.90 -25.42
N LEU A 601 13.28 14.18 -25.46
CA LEU A 601 12.95 13.20 -24.43
C LEU A 601 13.99 12.06 -24.48
N PRO A 602 14.35 11.47 -23.33
CA PRO A 602 15.15 10.24 -23.34
C PRO A 602 14.42 9.17 -24.16
N PRO A 603 15.08 8.13 -24.67
CA PRO A 603 14.32 6.98 -25.15
C PRO A 603 13.46 6.45 -23.99
N PRO A 604 12.25 5.92 -24.25
CA PRO A 604 11.57 5.17 -23.20
C PRO A 604 12.53 4.08 -22.73
N PRO A 605 12.50 3.68 -21.43
CA PRO A 605 13.19 2.48 -21.02
C PRO A 605 12.85 1.43 -22.08
N THR A 606 13.84 0.69 -22.58
CA THR A 606 13.54 -0.41 -23.49
C THR A 606 12.58 -1.30 -22.73
N THR A 607 11.28 -1.14 -23.00
CA THR A 607 10.27 -2.06 -22.58
C THR A 607 10.80 -3.38 -23.10
N PRO A 608 10.84 -4.44 -22.28
CA PRO A 608 10.99 -5.76 -22.83
C PRO A 608 9.98 -5.82 -23.97
N VAL A 609 10.49 -5.99 -25.19
CA VAL A 609 9.75 -6.00 -26.46
C VAL A 609 8.31 -6.41 -26.17
N SER A 610 7.34 -5.52 -26.40
CA SER A 610 5.92 -5.88 -26.35
C SER A 610 5.78 -7.20 -27.07
N ALA A 611 5.52 -8.25 -26.31
CA ALA A 611 5.65 -9.59 -26.83
C ALA A 611 4.63 -9.70 -27.97
N PRO A 612 5.03 -10.26 -29.13
CA PRO A 612 4.14 -10.37 -30.28
C PRO A 612 2.95 -11.22 -29.90
N THR A 613 1.70 -10.74 -30.02
CA THR A 613 0.45 -11.43 -29.60
C THR A 613 0.58 -12.94 -29.77
N PRO A 614 0.28 -13.78 -28.75
CA PRO A 614 0.53 -15.21 -28.85
C PRO A 614 -0.14 -15.73 -30.12
N SER A 615 0.64 -16.37 -31.00
CA SER A 615 0.10 -16.86 -32.26
C SER A 615 -1.04 -17.85 -31.99
N GLU A 616 -1.89 -18.08 -32.98
CA GLU A 616 -2.97 -19.09 -32.84
C GLU A 616 -2.40 -20.49 -32.54
N THR A 617 -1.16 -20.75 -32.95
CA THR A 617 -0.38 -21.92 -32.54
C THR A 617 -0.11 -21.93 -31.03
N MET A 618 0.33 -20.82 -30.42
CA MET A 618 0.54 -20.72 -28.98
C MET A 618 -0.74 -20.96 -28.18
N ARG A 619 -1.92 -20.52 -28.67
CA ARG A 619 -3.22 -20.79 -28.01
C ARG A 619 -3.65 -22.26 -28.05
N GLN A 620 -3.07 -23.05 -28.96
CA GLN A 620 -3.25 -24.50 -28.98
C GLN A 620 -2.28 -25.23 -28.05
N LEU A 621 -1.17 -24.58 -27.63
CA LEU A 621 -0.23 -25.09 -26.64
C LEU A 621 -0.77 -24.89 -25.21
N GLY A 622 -0.38 -25.78 -24.30
CA GLY A 622 -0.76 -25.71 -22.89
C GLY A 622 -2.21 -26.05 -22.56
N GLN A 623 -2.98 -26.60 -23.51
CA GLN A 623 -4.29 -27.17 -23.21
C GLN A 623 -4.11 -28.48 -22.44
N ALA A 624 -4.64 -28.53 -21.23
CA ALA A 624 -4.56 -29.69 -20.36
C ALA A 624 -5.75 -30.63 -20.55
N THR A 625 -5.47 -31.93 -20.72
CA THR A 625 -6.47 -33.01 -20.68
C THR A 625 -6.27 -33.82 -19.41
N PHE A 626 -7.32 -33.95 -18.60
CA PHE A 626 -7.28 -34.79 -17.39
C PHE A 626 -6.96 -36.24 -17.75
N VAL A 627 -6.03 -36.85 -17.01
CA VAL A 627 -5.64 -38.25 -17.17
C VAL A 627 -6.18 -39.08 -16.03
N GLN A 628 -5.80 -38.73 -14.80
CA GLN A 628 -6.19 -39.46 -13.59
C GLN A 628 -5.93 -38.63 -12.33
N ALA A 629 -6.53 -39.06 -11.22
CA ALA A 629 -6.25 -38.55 -9.89
C ALA A 629 -6.04 -39.72 -8.92
N TRP A 630 -5.17 -39.54 -7.92
CA TRP A 630 -5.01 -40.49 -6.82
C TRP A 630 -4.78 -39.76 -5.50
N GLY A 631 -5.13 -40.41 -4.41
CA GLY A 631 -5.12 -39.81 -3.08
C GLY A 631 -6.51 -39.75 -2.46
N SER A 632 -6.53 -39.77 -1.13
CA SER A 632 -7.71 -39.50 -0.31
C SER A 632 -7.24 -39.00 1.05
N HIS A 633 -8.12 -38.35 1.82
CA HIS A 633 -7.78 -37.89 3.17
C HIS A 633 -7.34 -39.07 4.07
N GLY A 634 -6.18 -38.95 4.72
CA GLY A 634 -5.69 -39.91 5.70
C GLY A 634 -4.18 -39.90 5.90
N ASP A 635 -3.68 -40.86 6.69
CA ASP A 635 -2.27 -41.03 7.07
C ASP A 635 -1.65 -42.35 6.55
N GLY A 636 -2.44 -43.20 5.87
CA GLY A 636 -1.95 -44.44 5.25
C GLY A 636 -1.17 -44.22 3.94
N PRO A 637 -0.52 -45.26 3.40
CA PRO A 637 0.12 -45.22 2.08
C PRO A 637 -0.85 -44.81 0.97
N GLY A 638 -0.51 -43.79 0.19
CA GLY A 638 -1.37 -43.24 -0.86
C GLY A 638 -2.55 -42.41 -0.35
N GLN A 639 -2.61 -42.10 0.95
CA GLN A 639 -3.51 -41.11 1.53
C GLN A 639 -2.73 -39.85 1.89
N PHE A 640 -3.37 -38.68 1.83
CA PHE A 640 -2.73 -37.39 2.06
C PHE A 640 -3.47 -36.57 3.12
N ASN A 641 -2.74 -35.71 3.81
CA ASN A 641 -3.25 -34.61 4.59
C ASN A 641 -2.56 -33.33 4.12
N GLU A 642 -3.31 -32.44 3.46
CA GLU A 642 -2.80 -31.22 2.82
C GLU A 642 -1.52 -31.44 1.95
N PRO A 643 -1.59 -32.20 0.84
CA PRO A 643 -0.45 -32.28 -0.06
C PRO A 643 -0.20 -30.91 -0.71
N ARG A 644 1.00 -30.33 -0.55
CA ARG A 644 1.34 -28.99 -1.06
C ARG A 644 2.27 -29.08 -2.27
N GLY A 645 3.53 -29.46 -2.11
CA GLY A 645 4.48 -29.62 -3.21
C GLY A 645 4.36 -30.94 -3.98
N VAL A 646 4.62 -30.90 -5.29
CA VAL A 646 4.73 -32.09 -6.14
C VAL A 646 5.80 -31.88 -7.21
N THR A 647 6.68 -32.86 -7.39
CA THR A 647 7.73 -32.82 -8.42
C THR A 647 7.96 -34.21 -9.02
N VAL A 648 8.60 -34.27 -10.18
CA VAL A 648 8.83 -35.52 -10.91
C VAL A 648 10.29 -35.62 -11.35
N SER A 649 10.90 -36.76 -11.08
CA SER A 649 12.26 -37.08 -11.54
C SER A 649 12.33 -37.35 -13.05
N LEU A 650 13.55 -37.40 -13.60
CA LEU A 650 13.79 -37.77 -15.00
C LEU A 650 13.29 -39.18 -15.36
N GLU A 651 13.24 -40.07 -14.38
CA GLU A 651 12.76 -41.44 -14.52
C GLU A 651 11.22 -41.55 -14.45
N GLY A 652 10.50 -40.44 -14.23
CA GLY A 652 9.04 -40.42 -14.11
C GLY A 652 8.51 -40.82 -12.72
N VAL A 653 9.38 -40.85 -11.71
CA VAL A 653 9.00 -41.05 -10.30
C VAL A 653 8.48 -39.73 -9.74
N VAL A 654 7.27 -39.76 -9.16
CA VAL A 654 6.55 -38.60 -8.62
C VAL A 654 6.76 -38.52 -7.12
N TYR A 655 7.16 -37.37 -6.62
CA TYR A 655 7.36 -37.10 -5.19
C TYR A 655 6.36 -36.04 -4.74
N VAL A 656 5.75 -36.25 -3.58
CA VAL A 656 4.68 -35.37 -3.05
C VAL A 656 5.00 -35.04 -1.60
N ALA A 657 5.02 -33.74 -1.27
CA ALA A 657 5.07 -33.27 0.11
C ALA A 657 3.69 -33.41 0.74
N ASP A 658 3.57 -34.37 1.66
CA ASP A 658 2.35 -34.64 2.41
C ASP A 658 2.40 -33.82 3.70
N THR A 659 2.21 -32.51 3.57
CA THR A 659 2.57 -31.49 4.58
C THR A 659 1.94 -31.77 5.92
N GLY A 660 0.64 -32.04 5.97
CA GLY A 660 -0.10 -32.30 7.20
C GLY A 660 0.23 -33.64 7.87
N ASN A 661 0.99 -34.52 7.20
CA ASN A 661 1.50 -35.78 7.76
C ASN A 661 3.02 -35.74 8.00
N GLY A 662 3.70 -34.61 7.73
CA GLY A 662 5.14 -34.45 8.00
C GLY A 662 6.04 -35.43 7.22
N ARG A 663 5.67 -35.81 5.99
CA ARG A 663 6.41 -36.81 5.20
C ARG A 663 6.44 -36.48 3.71
N VAL A 664 7.32 -37.17 2.98
CA VAL A 664 7.29 -37.22 1.51
C VAL A 664 6.83 -38.60 1.07
N GLN A 665 5.84 -38.65 0.18
CA GLN A 665 5.40 -39.89 -0.46
C GLN A 665 5.86 -39.95 -1.93
N VAL A 666 6.17 -41.16 -2.38
CA VAL A 666 6.74 -41.40 -3.70
C VAL A 666 5.88 -42.39 -4.48
N PHE A 667 5.60 -42.05 -5.74
CA PHE A 667 4.72 -42.79 -6.64
C PHE A 667 5.39 -43.06 -7.99
N ASP A 668 4.91 -44.08 -8.70
CA ASP A 668 5.18 -44.23 -10.13
C ASP A 668 4.34 -43.27 -10.98
N SER A 669 4.58 -43.25 -12.29
CA SER A 669 3.88 -42.37 -13.23
C SER A 669 2.38 -42.65 -13.33
N GLU A 670 1.93 -43.81 -12.86
CA GLU A 670 0.54 -44.27 -12.85
C GLU A 670 -0.13 -44.04 -11.48
N GLY A 671 0.53 -43.38 -10.53
CA GLY A 671 -0.01 -43.08 -9.21
C GLY A 671 0.06 -44.26 -8.23
N GLY A 672 0.80 -45.31 -8.56
CA GLY A 672 1.08 -46.42 -7.67
C GLY A 672 2.06 -46.03 -6.57
N PHE A 673 1.68 -46.19 -5.30
CA PHE A 673 2.55 -45.91 -4.16
C PHE A 673 3.79 -46.80 -4.18
N LEU A 674 4.97 -46.21 -4.07
CA LEU A 674 6.25 -46.90 -4.04
C LEU A 674 6.85 -46.95 -2.63
N ARG A 675 6.96 -45.78 -1.98
CA ARG A 675 7.58 -45.63 -0.63
C ARG A 675 7.24 -44.26 -0.03
N GLU A 676 7.60 -44.10 1.24
CA GLU A 676 7.58 -42.82 1.96
C GLU A 676 8.86 -42.64 2.79
N PHE A 677 9.22 -41.40 3.07
CA PHE A 677 10.35 -41.06 3.93
C PHE A 677 10.14 -39.71 4.63
N GLY A 678 11.05 -39.36 5.55
CA GLY A 678 11.04 -38.06 6.23
C GLY A 678 10.16 -37.95 7.47
N GLY A 679 9.28 -38.90 7.77
CA GLY A 679 8.27 -38.81 8.86
C GLY A 679 8.76 -38.56 10.30
N ASN A 680 10.04 -38.75 10.60
CA ASN A 680 10.64 -38.39 11.91
C ASN A 680 11.56 -37.15 11.83
N LEU A 681 11.73 -36.60 10.65
CA LEU A 681 12.69 -35.54 10.33
C LEU A 681 11.97 -34.25 9.92
N LEU A 682 10.90 -34.36 9.15
CA LEU A 682 10.10 -33.26 8.64
C LEU A 682 8.92 -32.99 9.58
N GLU A 683 8.44 -31.74 9.58
CA GLU A 683 7.28 -31.29 10.35
C GLU A 683 6.22 -30.68 9.42
N GLN A 684 6.63 -29.70 8.59
CA GLN A 684 5.77 -29.10 7.57
C GLN A 684 6.54 -29.00 6.24
N PRO A 685 6.79 -30.13 5.55
CA PRO A 685 7.36 -30.08 4.22
C PRO A 685 6.38 -29.37 3.29
N ASN A 686 6.76 -28.21 2.76
CA ASN A 686 5.88 -27.39 1.93
C ASN A 686 6.09 -27.70 0.45
N ASP A 687 7.34 -27.62 0.00
CA ASP A 687 7.70 -27.85 -1.39
C ASP A 687 8.94 -28.74 -1.56
N LEU A 688 9.11 -29.29 -2.75
CA LEU A 688 10.25 -30.14 -3.10
C LEU A 688 10.68 -30.07 -4.56
N ALA A 689 11.98 -30.21 -4.78
CA ALA A 689 12.58 -30.28 -6.11
C ALA A 689 13.55 -31.46 -6.24
N VAL A 690 13.67 -32.02 -7.45
CA VAL A 690 14.56 -33.15 -7.74
C VAL A 690 15.60 -32.75 -8.76
N SER A 691 16.86 -32.87 -8.37
CA SER A 691 17.99 -32.63 -9.28
C SER A 691 18.25 -33.82 -10.22
N ARG A 692 18.98 -33.57 -11.31
CA ARG A 692 19.30 -34.60 -12.33
C ARG A 692 20.11 -35.79 -11.82
N ASP A 693 20.79 -35.66 -10.69
CA ASP A 693 21.52 -36.77 -10.05
C ASP A 693 20.64 -37.60 -9.10
N GLY A 694 19.35 -37.27 -8.99
CA GLY A 694 18.37 -37.98 -8.18
C GLY A 694 18.24 -37.49 -6.75
N ARG A 695 18.99 -36.46 -6.33
CA ARG A 695 18.80 -35.85 -5.00
C ARG A 695 17.50 -35.07 -4.93
N VAL A 696 16.79 -35.24 -3.81
CA VAL A 696 15.52 -34.59 -3.47
C VAL A 696 15.76 -33.51 -2.43
N TYR A 697 15.38 -32.28 -2.74
CA TYR A 697 15.45 -31.13 -1.84
C TYR A 697 14.05 -30.86 -1.32
N VAL A 698 13.89 -30.78 0.00
CA VAL A 698 12.59 -30.57 0.64
C VAL A 698 12.71 -29.36 1.55
N VAL A 699 11.89 -28.34 1.30
CA VAL A 699 11.76 -27.17 2.16
C VAL A 699 10.77 -27.49 3.28
N ASP A 700 11.18 -27.25 4.52
CA ASP A 700 10.35 -27.43 5.71
C ASP A 700 10.16 -26.09 6.40
N VAL A 701 8.92 -25.60 6.42
CA VAL A 701 8.56 -24.25 6.92
C VAL A 701 8.79 -24.16 8.41
N GLU A 702 8.23 -25.09 9.18
CA GLU A 702 8.28 -25.08 10.66
C GLU A 702 9.71 -25.31 11.19
N ARG A 703 10.61 -25.81 10.34
CA ARG A 703 12.02 -26.04 10.69
C ARG A 703 12.95 -24.99 10.11
N ASP A 704 12.46 -24.02 9.33
CA ASP A 704 13.22 -22.97 8.63
C ASP A 704 14.44 -23.53 7.86
N ARG A 705 14.28 -24.67 7.17
CA ARG A 705 15.42 -25.43 6.64
C ARG A 705 15.11 -26.19 5.36
N VAL A 706 16.18 -26.54 4.64
CA VAL A 706 16.14 -27.45 3.47
C VAL A 706 16.79 -28.79 3.83
N PHE A 707 16.06 -29.88 3.64
CA PHE A 707 16.56 -31.25 3.81
C PHE A 707 16.91 -31.84 2.44
N VAL A 708 18.09 -32.47 2.34
CA VAL A 708 18.56 -33.11 1.10
C VAL A 708 18.60 -34.62 1.29
N PHE A 709 17.83 -35.33 0.47
CA PHE A 709 17.72 -36.79 0.48
C PHE A 709 18.28 -37.42 -0.79
N SER A 710 18.74 -38.66 -0.70
CA SER A 710 19.00 -39.52 -1.87
C SER A 710 17.67 -39.89 -2.56
N ALA A 711 17.75 -40.42 -3.78
CA ALA A 711 16.58 -40.94 -4.49
C ALA A 711 15.82 -41.99 -3.67
N GLU A 712 16.51 -42.80 -2.86
CA GLU A 712 15.93 -43.83 -1.99
C GLU A 712 15.31 -43.28 -0.69
N GLY A 713 15.38 -41.95 -0.45
CA GLY A 713 14.84 -41.29 0.73
C GLY A 713 15.76 -41.30 1.95
N GLN A 714 17.07 -41.53 1.76
CA GLN A 714 18.06 -41.46 2.83
C GLN A 714 18.52 -40.01 3.01
N LEU A 715 18.55 -39.50 4.25
CA LEU A 715 19.00 -38.13 4.50
C LEU A 715 20.51 -37.99 4.29
N GLU A 716 20.91 -37.07 3.42
CA GLU A 716 22.31 -36.75 3.14
C GLU A 716 22.77 -35.49 3.86
N ARG A 717 21.98 -34.40 3.79
CA ARG A 717 22.36 -33.08 4.33
C ARG A 717 21.17 -32.32 4.92
N ARG A 718 21.49 -31.38 5.80
CA ARG A 718 20.58 -30.35 6.34
C ARG A 718 21.19 -28.99 6.06
N TRP A 719 20.44 -28.10 5.44
CA TRP A 719 20.85 -26.76 5.06
C TRP A 719 19.96 -25.71 5.73
N GLY A 720 20.43 -24.45 5.85
CA GLY A 720 19.65 -23.31 6.35
C GLY A 720 20.24 -22.55 7.55
N ASP A 721 21.14 -23.16 8.34
CA ASP A 721 21.66 -22.56 9.59
C ASP A 721 22.41 -21.23 9.39
N GLU A 722 23.03 -21.05 8.24
CA GLU A 722 23.82 -19.85 7.90
C GLU A 722 23.06 -18.89 6.96
N TRP A 723 21.81 -19.22 6.60
CA TRP A 723 21.09 -18.54 5.51
C TRP A 723 19.99 -17.59 5.99
N ALA A 724 19.78 -17.50 7.31
CA ALA A 724 18.71 -16.69 7.91
C ALA A 724 17.34 -16.95 7.26
N LEU A 725 17.01 -18.22 7.05
CA LEU A 725 15.69 -18.61 6.56
C LEU A 725 14.63 -18.24 7.60
N PHE A 726 13.50 -17.74 7.10
CA PHE A 726 12.31 -17.44 7.88
C PHE A 726 11.09 -17.79 7.04
N ASP A 727 10.34 -18.79 7.47
CA ASP A 727 9.24 -19.41 6.74
C ASP A 727 9.53 -19.67 5.24
N PRO A 728 10.59 -20.40 4.87
CA PRO A 728 10.85 -20.72 3.45
C PRO A 728 9.72 -21.60 2.89
N ARG A 729 9.26 -21.35 1.65
CA ARG A 729 8.11 -22.10 1.07
C ARG A 729 8.44 -22.85 -0.21
N GLY A 730 8.97 -22.18 -1.24
CA GLY A 730 9.27 -22.80 -2.54
C GLY A 730 10.73 -23.19 -2.74
N VAL A 731 10.97 -24.20 -3.59
CA VAL A 731 12.31 -24.64 -4.00
C VAL A 731 12.36 -25.12 -5.44
N GLU A 732 13.40 -24.73 -6.17
CA GLU A 732 13.66 -25.19 -7.54
C GLU A 732 15.14 -25.52 -7.74
N VAL A 733 15.44 -26.41 -8.70
CA VAL A 733 16.80 -26.80 -9.06
C VAL A 733 17.07 -26.61 -10.55
N ASP A 734 18.09 -25.81 -10.88
CA ASP A 734 18.49 -25.62 -12.28
C ASP A 734 19.28 -26.82 -12.86
N LYS A 735 19.53 -26.77 -14.16
CA LYS A 735 20.22 -27.85 -14.89
C LYS A 735 21.68 -28.04 -14.48
N GLU A 736 22.31 -27.02 -13.90
CA GLU A 736 23.66 -27.05 -13.31
C GLU A 736 23.66 -27.63 -11.88
N GLY A 737 22.47 -27.79 -11.28
CA GLY A 737 22.27 -28.31 -9.93
C GLY A 737 22.31 -27.24 -8.83
N ASN A 738 22.24 -25.96 -9.19
CA ASN A 738 22.06 -24.89 -8.21
C ASN A 738 20.62 -24.91 -7.68
N VAL A 739 20.48 -24.59 -6.41
CA VAL A 739 19.19 -24.66 -5.69
C VAL A 739 18.73 -23.25 -5.37
N TYR A 740 17.48 -22.95 -5.73
CA TYR A 740 16.82 -21.67 -5.47
C TYR A 740 15.78 -21.89 -4.39
N VAL A 741 15.79 -21.05 -3.35
CA VAL A 741 14.87 -21.16 -2.21
C VAL A 741 14.15 -19.83 -2.04
N ALA A 742 12.82 -19.86 -2.10
CA ALA A 742 11.99 -18.72 -1.75
C ALA A 742 11.98 -18.57 -0.22
N ASN A 743 12.80 -17.64 0.29
CA ASN A 743 12.85 -17.31 1.71
C ASN A 743 11.72 -16.32 2.03
N THR A 744 10.49 -16.81 2.07
CA THR A 744 9.27 -15.99 2.08
C THR A 744 9.29 -14.94 3.19
N GLY A 745 9.49 -15.34 4.44
CA GLY A 745 9.55 -14.41 5.57
C GLY A 745 10.73 -13.43 5.51
N GLY A 746 11.80 -13.78 4.80
CA GLY A 746 12.96 -12.92 4.57
C GLY A 746 12.90 -12.05 3.32
N ASP A 747 11.79 -12.08 2.57
CA ASP A 747 11.54 -11.28 1.37
C ASP A 747 12.63 -11.40 0.28
N VAL A 748 13.28 -12.56 0.17
CA VAL A 748 14.35 -12.82 -0.80
C VAL A 748 14.25 -14.21 -1.40
N VAL A 749 14.85 -14.40 -2.57
CA VAL A 749 15.17 -15.73 -3.11
C VAL A 749 16.67 -15.96 -2.98
N LEU A 750 17.07 -17.09 -2.41
CA LEU A 750 18.48 -17.46 -2.24
C LEU A 750 18.88 -18.50 -3.28
N LYS A 751 20.00 -18.26 -3.98
CA LYS A 751 20.63 -19.22 -4.89
C LYS A 751 21.86 -19.84 -4.26
N MET A 752 21.89 -21.16 -4.30
CA MET A 752 22.86 -22.00 -3.60
C MET A 752 23.60 -22.90 -4.58
N SER A 753 24.90 -23.10 -4.36
CA SER A 753 25.64 -24.13 -5.09
C SER A 753 25.12 -25.53 -4.73
N PRO A 754 25.40 -26.57 -5.53
CA PRO A 754 25.02 -27.95 -5.20
C PRO A 754 25.61 -28.47 -3.87
N GLN A 755 26.61 -27.78 -3.31
CA GLN A 755 27.25 -28.07 -2.02
C GLN A 755 26.67 -27.26 -0.86
N GLY A 756 25.79 -26.28 -1.12
CA GLY A 756 25.13 -25.45 -0.10
C GLY A 756 25.82 -24.12 0.20
N ALA A 757 26.71 -23.63 -0.68
CA ALA A 757 27.33 -22.30 -0.53
C ALA A 757 26.44 -21.22 -1.17
N VAL A 758 26.13 -20.15 -0.43
CA VAL A 758 25.27 -19.05 -0.94
C VAL A 758 26.02 -18.37 -2.08
N LEU A 759 25.47 -18.43 -3.28
CA LEU A 759 26.05 -17.81 -4.47
C LEU A 759 25.51 -16.40 -4.66
N GLN A 760 24.20 -16.22 -4.44
CA GLN A 760 23.50 -14.97 -4.72
C GLN A 760 22.19 -14.88 -3.94
N SER A 761 21.76 -13.66 -3.68
CA SER A 761 20.43 -13.33 -3.16
C SER A 761 19.74 -12.41 -4.15
N TYR A 762 18.47 -12.72 -4.43
CA TYR A 762 17.61 -11.97 -5.33
C TYR A 762 16.54 -11.27 -4.50
N GLY A 763 16.42 -9.97 -4.71
CA GLY A 763 15.47 -9.09 -4.05
C GLY A 763 15.84 -8.61 -2.65
N SER A 764 14.95 -7.78 -2.13
CA SER A 764 14.95 -7.11 -0.84
C SER A 764 13.50 -6.79 -0.47
N THR A 765 13.17 -6.63 0.80
CA THR A 765 11.82 -6.24 1.23
C THR A 765 11.33 -5.00 0.47
N GLY A 766 10.18 -5.12 -0.21
CA GLY A 766 9.51 -4.00 -0.87
C GLY A 766 8.62 -4.41 -2.04
N SER A 767 7.94 -3.42 -2.63
CA SER A 767 7.03 -3.60 -3.77
C SER A 767 7.58 -3.10 -5.11
N GLY A 768 8.72 -2.39 -5.09
CA GLY A 768 9.46 -2.06 -6.30
C GLY A 768 10.03 -3.32 -6.97
N PRO A 769 10.37 -3.30 -8.25
CA PRO A 769 11.06 -4.42 -8.86
C PRO A 769 12.55 -4.47 -8.53
N GLY A 770 13.10 -5.66 -8.70
CA GLY A 770 14.20 -6.16 -7.90
C GLY A 770 13.68 -6.62 -6.54
N SER A 771 12.94 -5.79 -5.80
CA SER A 771 12.40 -6.11 -4.47
C SER A 771 11.29 -7.17 -4.51
N LEU A 772 11.15 -7.91 -3.42
CA LEU A 772 10.14 -8.94 -3.22
C LEU A 772 9.43 -8.68 -1.88
N ASN A 773 8.22 -9.20 -1.74
CA ASN A 773 7.44 -9.19 -0.52
C ASN A 773 6.76 -10.55 -0.38
N GLN A 774 7.29 -11.35 0.54
CA GLN A 774 6.85 -12.71 0.81
C GLN A 774 6.74 -13.59 -0.46
N PRO A 775 7.86 -13.86 -1.16
CA PRO A 775 7.86 -14.74 -2.32
C PRO A 775 7.49 -16.18 -1.91
N THR A 776 6.50 -16.80 -2.55
CA THR A 776 6.02 -18.14 -2.17
C THR A 776 6.67 -19.26 -2.97
N ASP A 777 7.01 -19.01 -4.23
CA ASP A 777 7.63 -20.01 -5.10
C ASP A 777 8.51 -19.39 -6.19
N VAL A 778 9.35 -20.22 -6.82
CA VAL A 778 10.29 -19.83 -7.86
C VAL A 778 10.39 -20.85 -8.99
N ALA A 779 10.53 -20.38 -10.24
CA ALA A 779 10.97 -21.19 -11.38
C ALA A 779 12.20 -20.57 -12.04
N VAL A 780 13.00 -21.37 -12.74
CA VAL A 780 14.19 -20.89 -13.47
C VAL A 780 14.18 -21.46 -14.89
N ASP A 781 14.42 -20.60 -15.89
CA ASP A 781 14.51 -21.05 -17.28
C ASP A 781 15.94 -21.46 -17.71
N ASP A 782 16.05 -21.96 -18.94
CA ASP A 782 17.33 -22.40 -19.51
C ASP A 782 18.37 -21.29 -19.71
N GLN A 783 17.96 -20.02 -19.64
CA GLN A 783 18.85 -18.86 -19.72
C GLN A 783 19.32 -18.40 -18.33
N GLY A 784 18.74 -18.98 -17.27
CA GLY A 784 19.03 -18.61 -15.88
C GLY A 784 18.17 -17.44 -15.38
N ASN A 785 17.10 -17.08 -16.09
CA ASN A 785 16.15 -16.08 -15.57
C ASN A 785 15.29 -16.72 -14.47
N LEU A 786 15.12 -16.00 -13.38
CA LEU A 786 14.34 -16.38 -12.21
C LEU A 786 12.92 -15.79 -12.32
N TYR A 787 11.90 -16.62 -12.14
CA TYR A 787 10.50 -16.25 -12.06
C TYR A 787 10.05 -16.41 -10.61
N ALA A 788 9.96 -15.31 -9.86
CA ALA A 788 9.55 -15.32 -8.46
C ALA A 788 8.04 -15.01 -8.34
N VAL A 789 7.31 -15.88 -7.64
CA VAL A 789 5.91 -15.63 -7.26
C VAL A 789 5.90 -14.72 -6.03
N ASP A 790 5.70 -13.44 -6.26
CA ASP A 790 5.81 -12.35 -5.28
C ASP A 790 4.42 -12.04 -4.69
N THR A 791 3.97 -12.91 -3.79
CA THR A 791 2.55 -13.09 -3.43
C THR A 791 1.91 -11.87 -2.77
N GLU A 792 2.57 -11.21 -1.82
CA GLU A 792 1.99 -10.01 -1.17
C GLU A 792 1.99 -8.80 -2.12
N ASN A 793 2.92 -8.75 -3.08
CA ASN A 793 2.88 -7.77 -4.16
C ASN A 793 1.92 -8.15 -5.31
N ARG A 794 1.29 -9.34 -5.25
CA ARG A 794 0.30 -9.84 -6.22
C ARG A 794 0.82 -9.89 -7.65
N ARG A 795 2.07 -10.32 -7.84
CA ARG A 795 2.69 -10.45 -9.16
C ARG A 795 3.58 -11.70 -9.27
N VAL A 796 3.86 -12.10 -10.51
CA VAL A 796 5.10 -12.84 -10.81
C VAL A 796 6.12 -11.85 -11.30
N GLN A 797 7.32 -11.89 -10.73
CA GLN A 797 8.42 -11.03 -11.11
C GLN A 797 9.57 -11.83 -11.74
N VAL A 798 10.06 -11.36 -12.88
CA VAL A 798 11.15 -12.00 -13.62
C VAL A 798 12.43 -11.22 -13.44
N LEU A 799 13.49 -11.90 -13.00
CA LEU A 799 14.84 -11.36 -12.81
C LEU A 799 15.82 -12.13 -13.70
N ASP A 800 16.85 -11.48 -14.22
CA ASP A 800 17.93 -12.18 -14.91
C ASP A 800 18.89 -12.89 -13.94
N ALA A 801 19.90 -13.58 -14.48
CA ALA A 801 20.88 -14.30 -13.69
C ALA A 801 21.64 -13.40 -12.69
N GLU A 802 21.83 -12.12 -13.01
CA GLU A 802 22.46 -11.11 -12.15
C GLU A 802 21.49 -10.48 -11.13
N GLY A 803 20.20 -10.85 -11.19
CA GLY A 803 19.15 -10.35 -10.31
C GLY A 803 18.59 -9.00 -10.71
N ARG A 804 18.84 -8.56 -11.95
CA ARG A 804 18.23 -7.35 -12.50
C ARG A 804 16.81 -7.68 -12.94
N TYR A 805 15.88 -6.78 -12.63
CA TYR A 805 14.51 -6.89 -13.08
C TYR A 805 14.40 -6.92 -14.60
N LEU A 806 13.57 -7.84 -15.10
CA LEU A 806 13.24 -7.96 -16.51
C LEU A 806 11.80 -7.56 -16.80
N ARG A 807 10.82 -8.08 -16.05
CA ARG A 807 9.38 -7.84 -16.27
C ARG A 807 8.54 -8.41 -15.12
N GLU A 808 7.25 -8.07 -15.10
CA GLU A 808 6.28 -8.68 -14.20
C GLU A 808 4.89 -8.77 -14.84
N TRP A 809 4.02 -9.56 -14.23
CA TRP A 809 2.60 -9.57 -14.54
C TRP A 809 1.77 -9.84 -13.28
N PRO A 810 0.53 -9.31 -13.20
CA PRO A 810 -0.30 -9.48 -12.04
C PRO A 810 -0.82 -10.93 -11.91
N ILE A 811 -1.00 -11.36 -10.67
CA ILE A 811 -1.65 -12.62 -10.31
C ILE A 811 -2.77 -12.36 -9.29
N SER A 812 -3.64 -13.34 -9.08
CA SER A 812 -4.72 -13.25 -8.10
C SER A 812 -4.18 -13.02 -6.69
N THR A 813 -4.90 -12.24 -5.88
CA THR A 813 -4.59 -12.09 -4.45
C THR A 813 -4.68 -13.45 -3.77
N ALA A 814 -3.61 -13.86 -3.08
CA ALA A 814 -3.56 -15.09 -2.30
C ALA A 814 -2.82 -14.82 -0.98
N ASN A 815 -3.05 -15.64 0.03
CA ASN A 815 -2.22 -15.63 1.23
C ASN A 815 -0.94 -16.44 0.98
N THR A 816 0.11 -16.20 1.77
CA THR A 816 1.41 -16.86 1.59
C THR A 816 1.44 -18.32 2.02
N LEU A 817 0.49 -18.77 2.85
CA LEU A 817 0.39 -20.17 3.26
C LEU A 817 -0.08 -21.04 2.09
N ASP A 818 -1.19 -20.66 1.47
CA ASP A 818 -1.79 -21.30 0.29
C ASP A 818 -1.44 -20.50 -0.98
N GLY A 819 -0.17 -20.13 -1.11
CA GLY A 819 0.32 -19.31 -2.21
C GLY A 819 0.36 -20.06 -3.55
N PRO A 820 0.35 -19.34 -4.68
CA PRO A 820 0.60 -19.92 -6.01
C PRO A 820 2.00 -20.55 -6.10
N HIS A 821 2.09 -21.65 -6.85
CA HIS A 821 3.36 -22.25 -7.28
C HIS A 821 3.49 -22.17 -8.80
N ILE A 822 4.73 -22.09 -9.28
CA ILE A 822 5.05 -21.89 -10.69
C ILE A 822 6.00 -22.99 -11.19
N ALA A 823 5.76 -23.50 -12.39
CA ALA A 823 6.68 -24.43 -13.05
C ALA A 823 6.85 -24.07 -14.54
N ALA A 824 8.08 -24.21 -15.03
CA ALA A 824 8.40 -24.04 -16.44
C ALA A 824 8.18 -25.36 -17.22
N GLY A 825 7.35 -25.31 -18.26
CA GLY A 825 7.10 -26.42 -19.16
C GLY A 825 8.17 -26.57 -20.26
N LEU A 826 8.31 -27.78 -20.81
CA LEU A 826 9.21 -28.06 -21.94
C LEU A 826 8.76 -27.44 -23.27
N ASP A 827 7.52 -26.94 -23.31
CA ASP A 827 6.94 -26.14 -24.38
C ASP A 827 7.38 -24.66 -24.34
N GLY A 828 8.12 -24.27 -23.30
CA GLY A 828 8.53 -22.88 -23.07
C GLY A 828 7.42 -22.03 -22.46
N LEU A 829 6.35 -22.63 -21.94
CA LEU A 829 5.30 -21.94 -21.19
C LEU A 829 5.54 -22.02 -19.69
N LEU A 830 4.92 -21.12 -18.94
CA LEU A 830 4.93 -21.06 -17.48
C LEU A 830 3.56 -21.43 -16.97
N TYR A 831 3.51 -22.36 -16.03
CA TYR A 831 2.27 -22.87 -15.45
C TYR A 831 2.22 -22.47 -13.99
N LEU A 832 1.22 -21.66 -13.65
CA LEU A 832 1.04 -21.09 -12.33
C LEU A 832 -0.28 -21.62 -11.75
N THR A 833 -0.25 -22.19 -10.55
CA THR A 833 -1.50 -22.53 -9.86
C THR A 833 -2.19 -21.26 -9.36
N ASP A 834 -3.51 -21.23 -9.40
CA ASP A 834 -4.32 -20.18 -8.78
C ASP A 834 -5.22 -20.82 -7.72
N PRO A 835 -4.76 -20.86 -6.46
CA PRO A 835 -5.49 -21.45 -5.35
C PRO A 835 -6.87 -20.82 -5.16
N GLU A 836 -7.01 -19.50 -5.31
CA GLU A 836 -8.29 -18.82 -5.08
C GLU A 836 -9.28 -19.03 -6.21
N MET A 837 -8.83 -19.06 -7.47
CA MET A 837 -9.70 -19.32 -8.60
C MET A 837 -9.96 -20.80 -8.85
N ALA A 838 -9.27 -21.70 -8.13
CA ALA A 838 -9.30 -23.14 -8.34
C ALA A 838 -8.92 -23.53 -9.77
N LYS A 839 -7.81 -22.97 -10.26
CA LYS A 839 -7.32 -23.12 -11.64
C LYS A 839 -5.82 -23.29 -11.73
N VAL A 840 -5.35 -23.65 -12.92
CA VAL A 840 -3.98 -23.41 -13.36
C VAL A 840 -4.02 -22.41 -14.51
N LEU A 841 -3.21 -21.36 -14.41
CA LEU A 841 -3.01 -20.31 -15.39
C LEU A 841 -1.74 -20.61 -16.19
N VAL A 842 -1.81 -20.48 -17.50
CA VAL A 842 -0.67 -20.74 -18.40
C VAL A 842 -0.24 -19.45 -19.03
N TYR A 843 0.99 -19.06 -18.79
CA TYR A 843 1.61 -17.85 -19.34
C TYR A 843 2.68 -18.23 -20.35
N ASP A 844 2.92 -17.34 -21.32
CA ASP A 844 4.18 -17.39 -22.06
C ASP A 844 5.32 -16.71 -21.27
N PRO A 845 6.58 -16.79 -21.73
CA PRO A 845 7.73 -16.18 -21.05
C PRO A 845 7.68 -14.65 -20.89
N TYR A 846 6.68 -14.01 -21.50
CA TYR A 846 6.44 -12.58 -21.43
C TYR A 846 5.29 -12.21 -20.49
N GLY A 847 4.68 -13.19 -19.81
CA GLY A 847 3.64 -12.94 -18.82
C GLY A 847 2.23 -12.83 -19.39
N ARG A 848 2.00 -13.29 -20.63
CA ARG A 848 0.68 -13.23 -21.25
C ARG A 848 -0.06 -14.53 -21.05
N LEU A 849 -1.30 -14.44 -20.56
CA LEU A 849 -2.15 -15.60 -20.37
C LEU A 849 -2.48 -16.25 -21.72
N VAL A 850 -1.97 -17.45 -21.92
CA VAL A 850 -2.20 -18.29 -23.11
C VAL A 850 -3.51 -19.05 -22.95
N THR A 851 -3.68 -19.71 -21.81
CA THR A 851 -4.87 -20.50 -21.49
C THR A 851 -5.00 -20.69 -19.98
N SER A 852 -6.09 -21.29 -19.53
CA SER A 852 -6.26 -21.76 -18.15
C SER A 852 -7.16 -22.98 -18.13
N TRP A 853 -7.01 -23.83 -17.12
CA TRP A 853 -7.94 -24.93 -16.89
C TRP A 853 -8.22 -25.13 -15.40
N GLY A 854 -9.27 -25.91 -15.11
CA GLY A 854 -9.76 -26.14 -13.76
C GLY A 854 -11.00 -25.32 -13.43
N GLU A 855 -11.75 -25.83 -12.48
CA GLU A 855 -12.90 -25.15 -11.88
C GLU A 855 -13.07 -25.65 -10.44
N ARG A 856 -13.79 -24.88 -9.63
CA ARG A 856 -13.97 -25.23 -8.22
C ARG A 856 -14.82 -26.49 -8.05
N GLY A 857 -14.33 -27.47 -7.30
CA GLY A 857 -15.07 -28.66 -6.94
C GLY A 857 -14.19 -29.84 -6.50
N SER A 858 -14.79 -31.02 -6.43
CA SER A 858 -14.14 -32.26 -5.97
C SER A 858 -14.21 -33.41 -6.96
N LEU A 859 -14.86 -33.21 -8.11
CA LEU A 859 -14.87 -34.18 -9.20
C LEU A 859 -13.50 -34.23 -9.89
N GLU A 860 -13.25 -35.27 -10.67
CA GLU A 860 -12.07 -35.38 -11.53
C GLU A 860 -11.95 -34.17 -12.47
N GLY A 861 -10.77 -33.56 -12.53
CA GLY A 861 -10.52 -32.34 -13.30
C GLY A 861 -10.89 -31.03 -12.60
N GLN A 862 -11.62 -31.06 -11.47
CA GLN A 862 -11.94 -29.90 -10.64
C GLN A 862 -10.93 -29.75 -9.50
N PHE A 863 -10.78 -28.55 -8.95
CA PHE A 863 -9.88 -28.28 -7.82
C PHE A 863 -10.61 -27.65 -6.63
N ASN A 864 -10.14 -27.93 -5.42
CA ASN A 864 -10.56 -27.18 -4.23
C ASN A 864 -9.53 -26.06 -3.94
N LYS A 865 -8.26 -26.45 -3.79
CA LYS A 865 -7.11 -25.54 -3.64
C LYS A 865 -5.90 -26.17 -4.34
N PRO A 866 -5.66 -25.88 -5.63
CA PRO A 866 -4.45 -26.33 -6.31
C PRO A 866 -3.26 -25.50 -5.83
N ILE A 867 -2.23 -26.13 -5.26
CA ILE A 867 -1.02 -25.44 -4.76
C ILE A 867 0.19 -25.86 -5.58
N GLY A 868 0.84 -27.00 -5.29
CA GLY A 868 2.05 -27.39 -6.01
C GLY A 868 1.79 -27.87 -7.42
N ILE A 869 2.76 -27.65 -8.29
CA ILE A 869 2.74 -28.04 -9.69
C ILE A 869 4.11 -28.58 -10.12
N GLY A 870 4.13 -29.67 -10.88
CA GLY A 870 5.38 -30.29 -11.36
C GLY A 870 5.21 -31.01 -12.69
N PHE A 871 6.30 -31.14 -13.45
CA PHE A 871 6.31 -31.72 -14.80
C PHE A 871 7.13 -32.99 -14.90
N ASP A 872 6.66 -33.93 -15.73
CA ASP A 872 7.53 -34.99 -16.26
C ASP A 872 8.32 -34.50 -17.51
N GLN A 873 9.32 -35.27 -17.93
CA GLN A 873 10.14 -34.95 -19.12
C GLN A 873 9.40 -35.11 -20.46
N ARG A 874 8.10 -35.40 -20.45
CA ARG A 874 7.28 -35.64 -21.63
C ARG A 874 6.27 -34.50 -21.74
N THR A 875 5.05 -34.72 -21.29
CA THR A 875 3.93 -33.78 -21.48
C THR A 875 2.96 -33.88 -20.32
N SER A 876 3.33 -34.52 -19.21
CA SER A 876 2.43 -34.66 -18.07
C SER A 876 2.72 -33.59 -17.04
N VAL A 877 1.67 -32.92 -16.60
CA VAL A 877 1.71 -31.99 -15.46
C VAL A 877 0.94 -32.59 -14.30
N TYR A 878 1.49 -32.43 -13.11
CA TYR A 878 1.00 -32.95 -11.85
C TYR A 878 0.63 -31.76 -10.97
N VAL A 879 -0.58 -31.74 -10.43
CA VAL A 879 -1.07 -30.65 -9.58
C VAL A 879 -1.51 -31.25 -8.24
N ALA A 880 -0.98 -30.72 -7.14
CA ALA A 880 -1.40 -31.06 -5.80
C ALA A 880 -2.68 -30.28 -5.45
N ASP A 881 -3.80 -30.99 -5.30
CA ASP A 881 -5.09 -30.42 -4.95
C ASP A 881 -5.30 -30.55 -3.44
N THR A 882 -4.70 -29.61 -2.71
CA THR A 882 -4.39 -29.67 -1.28
C THR A 882 -5.60 -30.00 -0.43
N TYR A 883 -6.74 -29.32 -0.65
CA TYR A 883 -7.95 -29.56 0.14
C TYR A 883 -8.93 -30.57 -0.48
N ASN A 884 -8.57 -31.24 -1.57
CA ASN A 884 -9.18 -32.51 -1.96
C ASN A 884 -8.30 -33.72 -1.58
N HIS A 885 -7.15 -33.48 -0.95
CA HIS A 885 -6.23 -34.53 -0.46
C HIS A 885 -5.79 -35.50 -1.56
N ARG A 886 -5.44 -34.97 -2.74
CA ARG A 886 -5.09 -35.77 -3.91
C ARG A 886 -4.09 -35.06 -4.82
N VAL A 887 -3.45 -35.83 -5.69
CA VAL A 887 -2.67 -35.33 -6.83
C VAL A 887 -3.44 -35.66 -8.11
N GLN A 888 -3.47 -34.70 -9.04
CA GLN A 888 -4.10 -34.87 -10.35
C GLN A 888 -3.04 -34.77 -11.45
N LYS A 889 -3.10 -35.70 -12.41
CA LYS A 889 -2.24 -35.75 -13.58
C LYS A 889 -3.02 -35.32 -14.82
N TYR A 890 -2.42 -34.45 -15.61
CA TYR A 890 -2.93 -33.99 -16.89
C TYR A 890 -1.88 -34.20 -17.97
N THR A 891 -2.32 -34.32 -19.23
CA THR A 891 -1.43 -34.21 -20.40
C THR A 891 -1.63 -32.84 -21.03
N VAL A 892 -0.54 -32.11 -21.31
CA VAL A 892 -0.58 -30.81 -22.01
C VAL A 892 -0.26 -30.95 -23.49
N SER A 893 -0.92 -30.15 -24.34
CA SER A 893 -0.64 -30.07 -25.77
C SER A 893 0.71 -29.40 -26.05
N ARG A 894 1.44 -29.96 -27.03
CA ARG A 894 2.76 -29.53 -27.51
C ARG A 894 2.73 -29.02 -28.94
#